data_AF-B4IED5-F1
#
_entry.id   AF-B4IED5-F1
#
_cell.length_a   1.000
_cell.length_b   1.000
_cell.length_c   1.000
_cell.angle_alpha   90.00
_cell.angle_beta   90.00
_cell.angle_gamma   90.00
#
_symmetry.space_group_name_H-M   'P 1'
#
loop_
_entity.id
_entity.type
_entity.pdbx_description
1 polymer ?
#
loop_
_entity_poly.entity_id
_entity_poly.type
_entity_poly.pdbx_seq_one_letter_code
_entity_poly.pdbx_strand_id
1 'polypeptide(L)'
;MEKESWVAPLTSFTNSNASNEDRPRNSGSVNQDGDPRSMPHPAVQAKKCTCPSCACQRNDHKANPVPPPPQPRKPAAEPESPHDTVNDQDSLKDMRRSTDQSHKSAHIALEKNEDSGFVIEQVVDMHKYSSDEEEEEETMGRIFGVSGPVVNAEEMAGAAMYELVRVGHSQLVGEIIRLEGDMATIQVYEDTSGVSVGDPVYQTGKPLSVELGPGIMGSIFDGIQRPLRSISELTNSIYVPKGIDTPSLPRNIAYEFTPGKLKIDALISGGDIYGSVFENSMMHDHRLILPPRCKGRIRWLAPPGNYCVDEVIVETEFNDEVTKHTMLQVWPVRKCRPVEDKLPSNSPLLTGQRVLDAFFPCVQGGTTAIPGAFGCGKTVISQALSKYSNSDVIIYVGCGERGNEMSEVLRDFPQLEVEVNGTMESIMKRTALVANTSNMPVAAREASIYTGITLSEYFRDMGYHVSMMADSTSRWAEALREISGRLAEMPADAGYPAYLGARLASFYERAGLVKCLGSPDREGSVSIVGAVSPPGGDFSDPVTSATLSIVQVFWGLDKKLAQRKHFPSVNWLQSYSKYMRTLDTYYEESNPEFTHLRAKAKKVLQEEDDLAEIVQLVGKSSLNEEDKITLEVAKMLKDDFLQQNSYSQYDAYCPFFKTIGMLKNMMTFYDAAILAVQNTAENEARVTWGLIRIKAAHILYELSTMKFIDPKLGEATVLESMNKLHDNILSTFREIEDNVEDY
;
A
#
# COMPACT_ATOMS: atom_id res chain seq x y z
N MET A 1 16.12 -42.54 -11.93
CA MET A 1 14.80 -42.94 -11.43
C MET A 1 13.96 -41.69 -11.39
N GLU A 2 12.91 -41.73 -12.18
CA GLU A 2 12.19 -40.58 -12.75
C GLU A 2 11.24 -39.92 -11.77
N LYS A 3 11.03 -38.62 -12.01
CA LYS A 3 9.99 -37.78 -11.41
C LYS A 3 8.67 -38.05 -12.11
N GLU A 4 7.61 -38.31 -11.35
CA GLU A 4 6.24 -38.26 -11.88
C GLU A 4 5.57 -36.95 -11.46
N SER A 5 5.38 -36.06 -12.44
CA SER A 5 4.53 -34.88 -12.37
C SER A 5 3.15 -35.23 -12.93
N TRP A 6 2.12 -35.10 -12.10
CA TRP A 6 0.73 -35.22 -12.53
C TRP A 6 0.28 -33.94 -13.25
N VAL A 7 -0.05 -34.07 -14.54
CA VAL A 7 -0.68 -33.02 -15.35
C VAL A 7 -2.09 -33.51 -15.71
N ALA A 8 -3.12 -32.77 -15.31
CA ALA A 8 -4.49 -33.01 -15.74
C ALA A 8 -4.75 -32.41 -17.14
N PRO A 9 -5.58 -33.05 -17.98
CA PRO A 9 -5.72 -32.69 -19.40
C PRO A 9 -6.73 -31.55 -19.63
N LEU A 10 -6.31 -30.56 -20.41
CA LEU A 10 -7.17 -29.55 -21.02
C LEU A 10 -7.90 -30.18 -22.22
N THR A 11 -9.22 -30.29 -22.17
CA THR A 11 -10.05 -30.67 -23.32
C THR A 11 -10.28 -29.46 -24.22
N SER A 12 -9.60 -29.47 -25.37
CA SER A 12 -9.88 -28.65 -26.54
C SER A 12 -11.07 -29.22 -27.34
N PHE A 13 -12.07 -28.39 -27.62
CA PHE A 13 -13.01 -28.63 -28.72
C PHE A 13 -12.61 -27.75 -29.91
N THR A 14 -12.33 -28.38 -31.04
CA THR A 14 -12.06 -27.75 -32.34
C THR A 14 -13.12 -28.16 -33.37
N ASN A 15 -13.29 -27.26 -34.35
CA ASN A 15 -13.88 -27.38 -35.70
C ASN A 15 -15.24 -26.68 -35.84
N SER A 16 -15.44 -25.81 -36.83
CA SER A 16 -15.04 -25.98 -38.24
C SER A 16 -14.68 -24.70 -39.03
N ASN A 17 -13.74 -24.90 -39.96
CA ASN A 17 -13.27 -24.05 -41.07
C ASN A 17 -14.35 -23.37 -41.93
N ALA A 18 -14.06 -22.21 -42.53
CA ALA A 18 -13.52 -22.10 -43.91
C ALA A 18 -13.75 -20.70 -44.56
N SER A 19 -12.67 -20.17 -45.16
CA SER A 19 -12.57 -19.35 -46.39
C SER A 19 -13.41 -18.07 -46.57
N ASN A 20 -12.75 -16.90 -46.67
CA ASN A 20 -12.52 -16.24 -47.95
C ASN A 20 -11.62 -15.00 -47.84
N GLU A 21 -10.73 -14.87 -48.82
CA GLU A 21 -9.80 -13.77 -49.09
C GLU A 21 -10.47 -12.57 -49.79
N ASP A 22 -9.69 -11.49 -49.89
CA ASP A 22 -9.72 -10.40 -50.88
C ASP A 22 -10.65 -9.16 -50.72
N ARG A 23 -10.01 -8.07 -50.24
CA ARG A 23 -9.86 -6.68 -50.79
C ARG A 23 -10.80 -6.21 -51.94
N PRO A 24 -10.84 -4.88 -52.29
CA PRO A 24 -10.75 -3.61 -51.54
C PRO A 24 -11.79 -2.55 -52.04
N ARG A 25 -11.61 -1.24 -51.72
CA ARG A 25 -12.16 -0.01 -52.39
C ARG A 25 -13.62 0.36 -52.11
N ASN A 26 -14.09 1.60 -52.26
CA ASN A 26 -13.57 2.98 -52.25
C ASN A 26 -14.85 3.87 -52.34
N SER A 27 -14.81 5.08 -51.76
CA SER A 27 -15.52 6.31 -52.19
C SER A 27 -16.91 6.27 -52.86
N GLY A 28 -17.88 7.04 -52.35
CA GLY A 28 -19.03 7.49 -53.16
C GLY A 28 -20.20 8.09 -52.37
N SER A 29 -20.33 9.41 -52.44
CA SER A 29 -21.45 10.26 -51.99
C SER A 29 -22.83 9.90 -52.55
N VAL A 30 -23.92 10.27 -51.85
CA VAL A 30 -25.00 11.19 -52.30
C VAL A 30 -26.08 11.37 -51.20
N ASN A 31 -26.56 12.62 -51.10
CA ASN A 31 -27.51 13.24 -50.15
C ASN A 31 -28.98 12.80 -50.24
N GLN A 32 -29.72 13.17 -49.17
CA GLN A 32 -31.13 13.67 -49.03
C GLN A 32 -31.79 12.96 -47.84
N ASP A 33 -32.47 13.55 -46.86
CA ASP A 33 -32.94 14.90 -46.51
C ASP A 33 -33.29 14.86 -45.01
N GLY A 34 -33.25 15.99 -44.29
CA GLY A 34 -33.92 16.12 -42.97
C GLY A 34 -33.25 17.04 -41.95
N ASP A 35 -33.77 18.26 -41.86
CA ASP A 35 -33.33 19.40 -41.03
C ASP A 35 -33.22 19.18 -39.50
N PRO A 36 -32.47 20.04 -38.78
CA PRO A 36 -31.85 19.75 -37.49
C PRO A 36 -32.63 20.30 -36.28
N ARG A 37 -32.54 19.59 -35.15
CA ARG A 37 -32.79 20.16 -33.80
C ARG A 37 -31.50 20.21 -32.98
N SER A 38 -31.04 21.45 -32.79
CA SER A 38 -30.16 22.01 -31.76
C SER A 38 -29.51 21.07 -30.73
N MET A 39 -28.19 20.88 -30.88
CA MET A 39 -27.26 20.53 -29.80
C MET A 39 -26.75 21.82 -29.13
N PRO A 40 -26.54 21.84 -27.79
CA PRO A 40 -26.00 23.00 -27.11
C PRO A 40 -24.47 23.11 -27.27
N HIS A 41 -23.99 24.33 -27.60
CA HIS A 41 -22.57 24.68 -27.59
C HIS A 41 -22.01 24.81 -26.15
N PRO A 42 -20.71 24.56 -25.94
CA PRO A 42 -20.07 24.69 -24.64
C PRO A 42 -19.91 26.17 -24.23
N ALA A 43 -20.13 26.42 -22.94
CA ALA A 43 -20.02 27.74 -22.33
C ALA A 43 -18.57 28.27 -22.37
N VAL A 44 -18.40 29.44 -23.00
CA VAL A 44 -17.16 30.21 -23.00
C VAL A 44 -16.98 30.85 -21.62
N GLN A 45 -15.90 30.49 -20.92
CA GLN A 45 -15.49 31.13 -19.67
C GLN A 45 -15.15 32.61 -19.91
N ALA A 46 -15.74 33.50 -19.12
CA ALA A 46 -15.46 34.93 -19.14
C ALA A 46 -14.04 35.24 -18.64
N LYS A 47 -13.22 35.86 -19.50
CA LYS A 47 -11.89 36.36 -19.15
C LYS A 47 -11.99 37.49 -18.12
N LYS A 48 -11.29 37.35 -16.99
CA LYS A 48 -11.06 38.42 -16.00
C LYS A 48 -10.24 39.55 -16.67
N CYS A 49 -10.68 40.79 -16.52
CA CYS A 49 -9.96 41.96 -16.98
C CYS A 49 -8.88 42.33 -15.95
N THR A 50 -7.61 42.27 -16.35
CA THR A 50 -6.43 42.64 -15.54
C THR A 50 -5.96 44.04 -15.95
N CYS A 51 -6.53 45.08 -15.36
CA CYS A 51 -6.07 46.46 -15.53
C CYS A 51 -6.06 47.16 -14.15
N PRO A 52 -4.99 47.89 -13.74
CA PRO A 52 -4.89 48.43 -12.38
C PRO A 52 -5.53 49.82 -12.16
N SER A 53 -6.27 50.38 -13.14
CA SER A 53 -6.60 51.82 -13.09
C SER A 53 -7.90 52.24 -13.80
N CYS A 54 -9.01 51.52 -13.63
CA CYS A 54 -10.30 52.00 -14.16
C CYS A 54 -11.44 51.94 -13.12
N ALA A 55 -11.94 53.10 -12.74
CA ALA A 55 -13.10 53.31 -11.89
C ALA A 55 -14.38 53.28 -12.73
N CYS A 56 -15.06 52.14 -12.76
CA CYS A 56 -16.38 52.02 -13.38
C CYS A 56 -17.41 51.62 -12.31
N GLN A 57 -18.24 52.58 -11.89
CA GLN A 57 -19.41 52.36 -11.04
C GLN A 57 -20.41 51.44 -11.76
N ARG A 58 -20.75 50.30 -11.14
CA ARG A 58 -21.88 49.48 -11.58
C ARG A 58 -23.14 49.97 -10.87
N ASN A 59 -24.14 50.35 -11.66
CA ASN A 59 -25.48 50.66 -11.18
C ASN A 59 -26.15 49.40 -10.60
N ASP A 60 -26.58 49.50 -9.34
CA ASP A 60 -27.47 48.56 -8.68
C ASP A 60 -28.87 48.61 -9.31
N HIS A 61 -29.23 47.58 -10.08
CA HIS A 61 -30.61 47.33 -10.48
C HIS A 61 -31.23 46.23 -9.61
N LYS A 62 -32.18 46.68 -8.79
CA LYS A 62 -33.28 45.97 -8.10
C LYS A 62 -33.37 44.45 -8.34
N ALA A 63 -33.21 43.72 -7.24
CA ALA A 63 -33.55 42.30 -7.14
C ALA A 63 -35.06 42.05 -7.38
N ASN A 64 -35.35 41.14 -8.31
CA ASN A 64 -36.66 40.47 -8.40
C ASN A 64 -36.70 39.31 -7.39
N PRO A 65 -37.86 39.02 -6.75
CA PRO A 65 -37.97 37.94 -5.78
C PRO A 65 -37.90 36.55 -6.44
N VAL A 66 -37.17 35.65 -5.78
CA VAL A 66 -37.02 34.22 -6.13
C VAL A 66 -38.34 33.48 -5.83
N PRO A 67 -38.86 32.62 -6.73
CA PRO A 67 -40.02 31.78 -6.42
C PRO A 67 -39.67 30.60 -5.50
N PRO A 68 -40.60 30.11 -4.65
CA PRO A 68 -40.35 28.99 -3.74
C PRO A 68 -40.25 27.63 -4.46
N PRO A 69 -39.63 26.61 -3.82
CA PRO A 69 -39.44 25.29 -4.42
C PRO A 69 -40.76 24.50 -4.54
N PRO A 70 -40.87 23.54 -5.50
CA PRO A 70 -42.08 22.76 -5.71
C PRO A 70 -42.29 21.67 -4.64
N GLN A 71 -43.53 21.50 -4.20
CA GLN A 71 -43.97 20.43 -3.28
C GLN A 71 -44.13 19.07 -4.00
N PRO A 72 -43.92 17.93 -3.31
CA PRO A 72 -44.12 16.60 -3.90
C PRO A 72 -45.60 16.28 -4.14
N ARG A 73 -45.88 15.65 -5.29
CA ARG A 73 -47.23 15.20 -5.73
C ARG A 73 -47.74 14.04 -4.87
N LYS A 74 -49.02 14.11 -4.46
CA LYS A 74 -49.81 12.97 -3.95
C LYS A 74 -50.19 12.02 -5.10
N PRO A 75 -50.33 10.69 -4.88
CA PRO A 75 -50.92 9.79 -5.86
C PRO A 75 -52.41 10.07 -6.07
N ALA A 76 -52.87 9.91 -7.31
CA ALA A 76 -54.23 10.15 -7.76
C ALA A 76 -55.21 9.07 -7.26
N ALA A 77 -56.42 9.50 -6.92
CA ALA A 77 -57.59 8.66 -6.71
C ALA A 77 -58.22 8.27 -8.06
N GLU A 78 -58.72 7.04 -8.16
CA GLU A 78 -59.57 6.55 -9.24
C GLU A 78 -61.06 6.49 -8.82
N PRO A 79 -62.01 6.48 -9.78
CA PRO A 79 -63.38 6.99 -9.61
C PRO A 79 -64.43 5.97 -9.15
N GLU A 80 -65.58 6.48 -8.70
CA GLU A 80 -66.73 5.75 -8.14
C GLU A 80 -67.57 4.93 -9.17
N SER A 81 -67.90 3.69 -8.77
CA SER A 81 -69.18 2.92 -8.79
C SER A 81 -70.02 2.77 -10.09
N PRO A 82 -70.80 1.67 -10.28
CA PRO A 82 -72.07 1.46 -9.54
C PRO A 82 -72.53 -0.01 -9.24
N HIS A 83 -73.30 -0.12 -8.15
CA HIS A 83 -74.52 -0.94 -7.93
C HIS A 83 -74.56 -2.50 -7.87
N ASP A 84 -75.29 -2.95 -6.83
CA ASP A 84 -76.13 -4.16 -6.67
C ASP A 84 -75.39 -5.52 -6.46
N THR A 85 -75.73 -6.45 -5.55
CA THR A 85 -76.96 -6.85 -4.86
C THR A 85 -76.65 -7.72 -3.61
N VAL A 86 -77.67 -7.86 -2.77
CA VAL A 86 -77.77 -8.57 -1.49
C VAL A 86 -77.94 -10.10 -1.63
N ASN A 87 -77.49 -10.83 -0.60
CA ASN A 87 -77.99 -12.11 -0.03
C ASN A 87 -77.43 -13.51 -0.40
N ASP A 88 -77.29 -14.28 0.70
CA ASP A 88 -77.63 -15.70 0.93
C ASP A 88 -76.56 -16.82 0.92
N GLN A 89 -76.42 -17.40 2.14
CA GLN A 89 -76.48 -18.83 2.49
C GLN A 89 -75.28 -19.77 2.24
N ASP A 90 -74.63 -20.09 3.35
CA ASP A 90 -74.60 -21.41 4.02
C ASP A 90 -74.47 -22.72 3.21
N SER A 91 -73.59 -23.57 3.76
CA SER A 91 -73.57 -25.03 3.75
C SER A 91 -72.90 -25.78 2.59
N LEU A 92 -71.73 -26.34 2.89
CA LEU A 92 -71.43 -27.75 2.62
C LEU A 92 -70.64 -28.34 3.80
N LYS A 93 -71.23 -29.39 4.38
CA LYS A 93 -70.90 -30.07 5.62
C LYS A 93 -69.67 -30.99 5.52
N ASP A 94 -68.90 -30.95 6.60
CA ASP A 94 -68.38 -32.06 7.40
C ASP A 94 -68.51 -33.51 6.88
N MET A 95 -67.39 -34.24 6.96
CA MET A 95 -67.38 -35.48 7.76
C MET A 95 -65.98 -35.96 8.19
N ARG A 96 -65.85 -36.10 9.53
CA ARG A 96 -64.99 -37.02 10.32
C ARG A 96 -63.55 -36.53 10.61
N ARG A 97 -63.22 -36.01 11.81
CA ARG A 97 -63.28 -36.48 13.23
C ARG A 97 -61.90 -36.92 13.76
N SER A 98 -61.49 -36.26 14.85
CA SER A 98 -60.59 -36.66 15.96
C SER A 98 -59.12 -36.97 15.60
N THR A 99 -58.09 -36.45 16.27
CA THR A 99 -57.95 -36.26 17.74
C THR A 99 -56.73 -35.37 18.03
N ASP A 100 -56.83 -34.50 19.03
CA ASP A 100 -55.69 -33.88 19.73
C ASP A 100 -54.77 -34.95 20.35
N GLN A 101 -53.44 -34.75 20.29
CA GLN A 101 -52.51 -34.88 21.43
C GLN A 101 -51.04 -34.66 21.04
N SER A 102 -50.45 -33.61 21.64
CA SER A 102 -49.07 -33.51 22.15
C SER A 102 -47.93 -34.23 21.40
N HIS A 103 -47.08 -33.47 20.70
CA HIS A 103 -45.75 -33.95 20.30
C HIS A 103 -44.77 -33.87 21.48
N LYS A 104 -44.55 -35.02 22.12
CA LYS A 104 -43.42 -35.32 22.98
C LYS A 104 -42.15 -35.50 22.16
N SER A 105 -41.07 -34.95 22.69
CA SER A 105 -39.65 -35.20 22.42
C SER A 105 -39.32 -36.66 22.08
N ALA A 106 -38.64 -36.87 20.95
CA ALA A 106 -38.07 -38.16 20.57
C ALA A 106 -36.64 -38.30 21.09
N HIS A 107 -36.48 -39.09 22.16
CA HIS A 107 -35.22 -39.73 22.51
C HIS A 107 -35.03 -40.95 21.60
N ILE A 108 -33.90 -41.02 20.90
CA ILE A 108 -33.44 -42.25 20.24
C ILE A 108 -32.41 -42.89 21.17
N ALA A 109 -32.78 -44.03 21.75
CA ALA A 109 -31.87 -44.91 22.46
C ALA A 109 -31.26 -45.91 21.46
N LEU A 110 -29.94 -45.98 21.39
CA LEU A 110 -29.19 -47.02 20.69
C LEU A 110 -28.57 -47.96 21.72
N GLU A 111 -28.83 -49.25 21.54
CA GLU A 111 -28.34 -50.35 22.36
C GLU A 111 -26.81 -50.53 22.21
N LYS A 112 -26.16 -50.88 23.33
CA LYS A 112 -24.74 -51.23 23.41
C LYS A 112 -24.49 -52.61 22.78
N ASN A 113 -23.51 -52.67 21.88
CA ASN A 113 -22.71 -53.87 21.65
C ASN A 113 -21.22 -53.50 21.83
N GLU A 114 -20.55 -54.24 22.70
CA GLU A 114 -19.13 -54.15 22.99
C GLU A 114 -18.35 -54.80 21.84
N ASP A 115 -17.45 -54.05 21.20
CA ASP A 115 -16.07 -54.48 20.92
C ASP A 115 -15.31 -53.47 20.05
N SER A 116 -14.10 -53.12 20.52
CA SER A 116 -12.97 -52.51 19.81
C SER A 116 -13.02 -51.01 19.41
N GLY A 117 -12.11 -50.24 20.03
CA GLY A 117 -11.30 -49.24 19.31
C GLY A 117 -11.53 -47.76 19.63
N PHE A 118 -10.73 -47.23 20.58
CA PHE A 118 -10.35 -45.82 20.75
C PHE A 118 -11.46 -44.75 20.79
N VAL A 119 -11.76 -44.28 22.01
CA VAL A 119 -12.54 -43.07 22.25
C VAL A 119 -11.63 -41.85 22.06
N ILE A 120 -11.95 -41.01 21.08
CA ILE A 120 -11.47 -39.63 21.01
C ILE A 120 -12.31 -38.83 22.01
N GLU A 121 -11.72 -38.50 23.15
CA GLU A 121 -12.34 -37.59 24.12
C GLU A 121 -12.36 -36.19 23.49
N GLN A 122 -13.56 -35.70 23.16
CA GLN A 122 -13.78 -34.30 22.82
C GLN A 122 -13.51 -33.45 24.07
N VAL A 123 -12.28 -32.97 24.21
CA VAL A 123 -11.94 -31.93 25.17
C VAL A 123 -12.47 -30.61 24.59
N VAL A 124 -13.74 -30.32 24.86
CA VAL A 124 -14.29 -28.96 24.77
C VAL A 124 -14.00 -28.29 26.11
N ASP A 125 -12.74 -27.91 26.32
CA ASP A 125 -12.36 -27.09 27.46
C ASP A 125 -12.76 -25.64 27.17
N MET A 126 -14.01 -25.31 27.53
CA MET A 126 -14.43 -23.93 27.76
C MET A 126 -13.65 -23.38 28.96
N HIS A 127 -12.57 -22.66 28.67
CA HIS A 127 -11.83 -21.92 29.68
C HIS A 127 -12.62 -20.68 30.10
N LYS A 128 -13.24 -20.78 31.29
CA LYS A 128 -13.53 -19.62 32.13
C LYS A 128 -12.21 -18.95 32.50
N TYR A 129 -12.10 -17.65 32.23
CA TYR A 129 -11.05 -16.81 32.82
C TYR A 129 -11.12 -16.96 34.35
N SER A 130 -9.98 -17.23 34.97
CA SER A 130 -9.84 -17.13 36.43
C SER A 130 -9.21 -15.78 36.76
N SER A 131 -10.07 -14.79 36.99
CA SER A 131 -9.73 -13.56 37.71
C SER A 131 -11.04 -12.88 38.09
N ASP A 132 -11.32 -12.86 39.39
CA ASP A 132 -12.30 -12.04 40.09
C ASP A 132 -13.75 -12.10 39.59
N GLU A 133 -14.61 -12.69 40.42
CA GLU A 133 -16.06 -12.70 40.28
C GLU A 133 -16.64 -11.28 40.44
N GLU A 134 -16.45 -10.43 39.45
CA GLU A 134 -17.43 -9.41 39.09
C GLU A 134 -18.16 -9.93 37.86
N GLU A 135 -19.42 -10.34 38.04
CA GLU A 135 -20.33 -10.64 36.94
C GLU A 135 -20.45 -9.36 36.09
N GLU A 136 -19.64 -9.23 35.04
CA GLU A 136 -19.85 -8.20 34.01
C GLU A 136 -21.24 -8.47 33.41
N GLU A 137 -22.23 -7.66 33.78
CA GLU A 137 -23.53 -7.65 33.12
C GLU A 137 -23.28 -7.45 31.63
N GLU A 138 -23.42 -8.50 30.81
CA GLU A 138 -23.27 -8.41 29.37
C GLU A 138 -24.32 -7.42 28.84
N THR A 139 -23.89 -6.18 28.57
CA THR A 139 -24.71 -5.15 27.96
C THR A 139 -25.03 -5.57 26.54
N MET A 140 -26.20 -6.20 26.41
CA MET A 140 -26.67 -6.87 25.21
C MET A 140 -27.65 -5.97 24.45
N GLY A 141 -27.26 -5.56 23.25
CA GLY A 141 -28.17 -4.92 22.30
C GLY A 141 -28.87 -5.91 21.39
N ARG A 142 -29.80 -5.40 20.58
CA ARG A 142 -30.58 -6.20 19.62
C ARG A 142 -30.56 -5.57 18.24
N ILE A 143 -30.49 -6.40 17.19
CA ILE A 143 -30.54 -5.88 15.83
C ILE A 143 -31.95 -5.41 15.48
N PHE A 144 -32.07 -4.11 15.18
CA PHE A 144 -33.29 -3.49 14.69
C PHE A 144 -33.44 -3.64 13.16
N GLY A 145 -32.33 -3.54 12.41
CA GLY A 145 -32.36 -3.66 10.95
C GLY A 145 -30.99 -3.87 10.32
N VAL A 146 -30.96 -4.53 9.17
CA VAL A 146 -29.74 -4.85 8.41
C VAL A 146 -29.85 -4.31 6.99
N SER A 147 -28.86 -3.55 6.53
CA SER A 147 -28.78 -3.03 5.17
C SER A 147 -27.35 -3.18 4.63
N GLY A 148 -27.12 -4.30 3.92
CA GLY A 148 -25.77 -4.68 3.52
C GLY A 148 -24.85 -4.86 4.74
N PRO A 149 -23.63 -4.30 4.77
CA PRO A 149 -22.73 -4.39 5.91
C PRO A 149 -23.04 -3.38 7.03
N VAL A 150 -24.04 -2.52 6.87
CA VAL A 150 -24.48 -1.61 7.93
C VAL A 150 -25.64 -2.27 8.69
N VAL A 151 -25.47 -2.40 10.00
CA VAL A 151 -26.45 -2.98 10.92
C VAL A 151 -26.85 -1.91 11.92
N ASN A 152 -28.15 -1.70 12.09
CA ASN A 152 -28.68 -0.84 13.14
C ASN A 152 -29.12 -1.72 14.31
N ALA A 153 -28.60 -1.42 15.50
CA ALA A 153 -28.95 -2.09 16.75
C ALA A 153 -29.64 -1.10 17.71
N GLU A 154 -30.62 -1.60 18.45
CA GLU A 154 -31.32 -0.93 19.56
C GLU A 154 -30.86 -1.51 20.90
N GLU A 155 -31.23 -0.87 22.01
CA GLU A 155 -30.79 -1.24 23.37
C GLU A 155 -29.25 -1.16 23.52
N MET A 156 -28.64 -0.15 22.89
CA MET A 156 -27.18 0.04 22.86
C MET A 156 -26.71 1.18 23.79
N ALA A 157 -27.48 1.50 24.82
CA ALA A 157 -27.06 2.43 25.87
C ALA A 157 -25.71 2.02 26.48
N GLY A 158 -24.81 2.98 26.68
CA GLY A 158 -23.46 2.75 27.21
C GLY A 158 -22.40 2.47 26.15
N ALA A 159 -22.79 2.23 24.89
CA ALA A 159 -21.84 1.98 23.81
C ALA A 159 -21.07 3.25 23.40
N ALA A 160 -19.79 3.08 23.09
CA ALA A 160 -18.91 4.16 22.66
C ALA A 160 -18.75 4.22 21.13
N MET A 161 -18.43 5.42 20.61
CA MET A 161 -18.09 5.60 19.21
C MET A 161 -16.77 4.89 18.88
N TYR A 162 -16.71 4.17 17.76
CA TYR A 162 -15.59 3.32 17.32
C TYR A 162 -15.29 2.12 18.23
N GLU A 163 -16.26 1.73 19.06
CA GLU A 163 -16.17 0.50 19.84
C GLU A 163 -16.41 -0.72 18.94
N LEU A 164 -15.68 -1.81 19.23
CA LEU A 164 -15.88 -3.10 18.58
C LEU A 164 -17.07 -3.83 19.22
N VAL A 165 -17.88 -4.48 18.40
CA VAL A 165 -19.05 -5.26 18.83
C VAL A 165 -19.05 -6.62 18.13
N ARG A 166 -19.71 -7.60 18.75
CA ARG A 166 -19.95 -8.92 18.15
C ARG A 166 -21.42 -9.02 17.77
N VAL A 167 -21.70 -9.10 16.47
CA VAL A 167 -23.04 -9.03 15.88
C VAL A 167 -23.54 -10.41 15.50
N GLY A 168 -24.75 -10.75 15.94
CA GLY A 168 -25.44 -11.97 15.56
C GLY A 168 -25.00 -13.21 16.34
N HIS A 169 -25.70 -14.32 16.09
CA HIS A 169 -25.36 -15.62 16.67
C HIS A 169 -23.97 -16.12 16.27
N SER A 170 -23.51 -15.75 15.08
CA SER A 170 -22.16 -16.04 14.59
C SER A 170 -21.09 -15.09 15.14
N GLN A 171 -21.43 -14.13 16.01
CA GLN A 171 -20.48 -13.19 16.62
C GLN A 171 -19.57 -12.47 15.61
N LEU A 172 -20.17 -11.98 14.52
CA LEU A 172 -19.45 -11.25 13.48
C LEU A 172 -18.80 -9.98 14.06
N VAL A 173 -17.56 -9.71 13.69
CA VAL A 173 -16.86 -8.50 14.14
C VAL A 173 -17.48 -7.26 13.49
N GLY A 174 -17.90 -6.29 14.29
CA GLY A 174 -18.37 -4.98 13.82
C GLY A 174 -17.78 -3.82 14.62
N GLU A 175 -17.93 -2.60 14.11
CA GLU A 175 -17.53 -1.36 14.79
C GLU A 175 -18.66 -0.33 14.75
N ILE A 176 -18.90 0.33 15.88
CA ILE A 176 -19.91 1.38 15.99
C ILE A 176 -19.42 2.66 15.33
N ILE A 177 -20.20 3.19 14.40
CA ILE A 177 -19.84 4.39 13.61
C ILE A 177 -20.75 5.57 13.86
N ARG A 178 -21.98 5.35 14.33
CA ARG A 178 -22.93 6.41 14.70
C ARG A 178 -23.77 5.97 15.89
N LEU A 179 -24.10 6.92 16.76
CA LEU A 179 -24.97 6.74 17.91
C LEU A 179 -26.09 7.79 17.83
N GLU A 180 -27.34 7.34 17.87
CA GLU A 180 -28.53 8.18 17.84
C GLU A 180 -29.48 7.77 18.98
N GLY A 181 -29.34 8.42 20.14
CA GLY A 181 -30.09 8.05 21.34
C GLY A 181 -29.66 6.66 21.82
N ASP A 182 -30.59 5.70 21.79
CA ASP A 182 -30.38 4.30 22.18
C ASP A 182 -30.09 3.38 20.99
N MET A 183 -30.08 3.94 19.76
CA MET A 183 -29.71 3.20 18.56
C MET A 183 -28.24 3.40 18.20
N ALA A 184 -27.57 2.32 17.83
CA ALA A 184 -26.21 2.33 17.29
C ALA A 184 -26.20 1.83 15.85
N THR A 185 -25.59 2.60 14.95
CA THR A 185 -25.25 2.14 13.62
C THR A 185 -23.87 1.49 13.66
N ILE A 186 -23.83 0.22 13.32
CA ILE A 186 -22.67 -0.67 13.35
C ILE A 186 -22.26 -1.00 11.91
N GLN A 187 -20.97 -0.91 11.64
CA GLN A 187 -20.36 -1.38 10.41
C GLN A 187 -19.73 -2.74 10.65
N VAL A 188 -20.20 -3.76 9.95
CA VAL A 188 -19.72 -5.13 10.11
C VAL A 188 -18.51 -5.37 9.19
N TYR A 189 -17.45 -5.95 9.75
CA TYR A 189 -16.20 -6.29 9.06
C TYR A 189 -16.28 -7.60 8.27
N GLU A 190 -17.41 -8.29 8.38
CA GLU A 190 -17.73 -9.57 7.75
C GLU A 190 -18.99 -9.48 6.89
N ASP A 191 -19.28 -10.56 6.15
CA ASP A 191 -20.50 -10.66 5.37
C ASP A 191 -21.71 -10.94 6.27
N THR A 192 -22.65 -9.98 6.29
CA THR A 192 -23.88 -9.98 7.09
C THR A 192 -24.98 -10.90 6.55
N SER A 193 -24.73 -11.61 5.44
CA SER A 193 -25.69 -12.59 4.92
C SER A 193 -25.98 -13.68 5.96
N GLY A 194 -27.23 -13.77 6.41
CA GLY A 194 -27.70 -14.70 7.45
C GLY A 194 -28.04 -14.04 8.79
N VAL A 195 -27.68 -12.76 8.97
CA VAL A 195 -28.05 -11.99 10.16
C VAL A 195 -29.52 -11.56 10.08
N SER A 196 -30.28 -11.76 11.16
CA SER A 196 -31.71 -11.48 11.25
C SER A 196 -32.04 -10.39 12.27
N VAL A 197 -33.23 -9.78 12.15
CA VAL A 197 -33.75 -8.83 13.13
C VAL A 197 -34.05 -9.56 14.45
N GLY A 198 -33.64 -8.96 15.57
CA GLY A 198 -33.75 -9.55 16.90
C GLY A 198 -32.52 -10.37 17.33
N ASP A 199 -31.55 -10.59 16.44
CA ASP A 199 -30.29 -11.23 16.79
C ASP A 199 -29.52 -10.37 17.83
N PRO A 200 -28.70 -11.00 18.70
CA PRO A 200 -27.98 -10.31 19.76
C PRO A 200 -26.78 -9.50 19.25
N VAL A 201 -26.45 -8.41 19.94
CA VAL A 201 -25.23 -7.63 19.73
C VAL A 201 -24.50 -7.48 21.06
N TYR A 202 -23.28 -8.01 21.14
CA TYR A 202 -22.45 -7.92 22.34
C TYR A 202 -21.44 -6.77 22.22
N GLN A 203 -21.42 -5.92 23.23
CA GLN A 203 -20.47 -4.81 23.36
C GLN A 203 -19.14 -5.33 23.94
N THR A 204 -18.01 -4.79 23.48
CA THR A 204 -16.68 -5.21 23.98
C THR A 204 -16.00 -4.16 24.85
N GLY A 205 -16.53 -2.94 24.90
CA GLY A 205 -15.98 -1.79 25.62
C GLY A 205 -14.66 -1.26 25.06
N LYS A 206 -14.12 -1.88 23.98
CA LYS A 206 -12.79 -1.59 23.45
C LYS A 206 -12.87 -1.24 21.97
N PRO A 207 -12.07 -0.26 21.49
CA PRO A 207 -11.98 0.02 20.07
C PRO A 207 -11.22 -1.09 19.34
N LEU A 208 -11.34 -1.12 18.00
CA LEU A 208 -10.52 -2.01 17.16
C LEU A 208 -9.03 -1.85 17.50
N SER A 209 -8.47 -2.94 18.01
CA SER A 209 -7.11 -3.00 18.54
C SER A 209 -6.38 -4.21 17.97
N VAL A 210 -5.06 -4.09 17.87
CA VAL A 210 -4.17 -5.13 17.37
C VAL A 210 -3.29 -5.66 18.49
N GLU A 211 -3.00 -6.94 18.44
CA GLU A 211 -2.03 -7.62 19.30
C GLU A 211 -0.62 -7.39 18.77
N LEU A 212 0.26 -6.88 19.61
CA LEU A 212 1.65 -6.58 19.29
C LEU A 212 2.56 -7.41 20.21
N GLY A 213 3.53 -8.11 19.64
CA GLY A 213 4.42 -9.00 20.37
C GLY A 213 5.23 -9.90 19.44
N PRO A 214 5.99 -10.86 19.98
CA PRO A 214 6.71 -11.85 19.17
C PRO A 214 5.73 -12.79 18.44
N GLY A 215 6.07 -13.21 17.22
CA GLY A 215 5.23 -14.05 16.35
C GLY A 215 4.56 -13.30 15.19
N ILE A 216 4.86 -12.01 15.01
CA ILE A 216 4.36 -11.19 13.90
C ILE A 216 5.19 -11.42 12.64
N MET A 217 6.49 -11.65 12.78
CA MET A 217 7.39 -11.75 11.64
C MET A 217 7.20 -13.07 10.89
N GLY A 218 7.03 -13.00 9.57
CA GLY A 218 6.72 -14.16 8.73
C GLY A 218 5.24 -14.58 8.75
N SER A 219 4.42 -13.94 9.59
CA SER A 219 2.98 -14.19 9.67
C SER A 219 2.20 -13.43 8.60
N ILE A 220 1.10 -14.04 8.17
CA ILE A 220 0.18 -13.47 7.17
C ILE A 220 -1.17 -13.25 7.84
N PHE A 221 -1.57 -11.99 7.91
CA PHE A 221 -2.78 -11.54 8.57
C PHE A 221 -3.86 -11.13 7.57
N ASP A 222 -5.12 -11.21 7.96
CA ASP A 222 -6.22 -10.51 7.28
C ASP A 222 -6.34 -9.04 7.74
N GLY A 223 -7.35 -8.31 7.25
CA GLY A 223 -7.54 -6.89 7.59
C GLY A 223 -7.79 -6.59 9.07
N ILE A 224 -8.27 -7.57 9.86
CA ILE A 224 -8.52 -7.47 11.30
C ILE A 224 -7.51 -8.27 12.14
N GLN A 225 -6.35 -8.59 11.55
CA GLN A 225 -5.22 -9.25 12.19
C GLN A 225 -5.45 -10.71 12.59
N ARG A 226 -6.26 -11.48 11.84
CA ARG A 226 -6.36 -12.94 12.02
C ARG A 226 -5.34 -13.68 11.16
N PRO A 227 -4.61 -14.68 11.69
CA PRO A 227 -3.60 -15.41 10.94
C PRO A 227 -4.25 -16.37 9.94
N LEU A 228 -4.05 -16.11 8.64
CA LEU A 228 -4.69 -16.89 7.56
C LEU A 228 -4.24 -18.35 7.56
N ARG A 229 -2.97 -18.62 7.92
CA ARG A 229 -2.42 -19.97 8.00
C ARG A 229 -3.10 -20.79 9.09
N SER A 230 -3.24 -20.23 10.30
CA SER A 230 -3.88 -20.91 11.42
C SER A 230 -5.37 -21.13 11.17
N ILE A 231 -6.05 -20.18 10.51
CA ILE A 231 -7.45 -20.36 10.08
C ILE A 231 -7.57 -21.57 9.13
N SER A 232 -6.68 -21.67 8.14
CA SER A 232 -6.70 -22.78 7.19
C SER A 232 -6.43 -24.12 7.86
N GLU A 233 -5.45 -24.18 8.78
CA GLU A 233 -5.09 -25.39 9.54
C GLU A 233 -6.22 -25.82 10.51
N LEU A 234 -6.89 -24.87 11.18
CA LEU A 234 -7.98 -25.16 12.12
C LEU A 234 -9.26 -25.62 11.42
N THR A 235 -9.59 -25.00 10.29
CA THR A 235 -10.85 -25.28 9.57
C THR A 235 -10.71 -26.41 8.55
N ASN A 236 -9.48 -26.79 8.18
CA ASN A 236 -9.18 -27.72 7.07
C ASN A 236 -9.94 -27.37 5.78
N SER A 237 -10.13 -26.07 5.54
CA SER A 237 -10.88 -25.54 4.42
C SER A 237 -10.07 -24.49 3.67
N ILE A 238 -10.41 -24.28 2.40
CA ILE A 238 -9.87 -23.19 1.57
C ILE A 238 -10.62 -21.87 1.80
N TYR A 239 -11.79 -21.92 2.43
CA TYR A 239 -12.64 -20.76 2.70
C TYR A 239 -12.48 -20.32 4.16
N VAL A 240 -12.46 -19.00 4.37
CA VAL A 240 -12.53 -18.42 5.71
C VAL A 240 -14.00 -18.44 6.16
N PRO A 241 -14.35 -19.21 7.23
CA PRO A 241 -15.71 -19.22 7.74
C PRO A 241 -16.07 -17.89 8.41
N LYS A 242 -17.36 -17.58 8.45
CA LYS A 242 -17.89 -16.40 9.12
C LYS A 242 -17.83 -16.57 10.64
N GLY A 243 -17.53 -15.50 11.36
CA GLY A 243 -17.52 -15.50 12.81
C GLY A 243 -16.34 -16.24 13.43
N ILE A 244 -15.32 -16.57 12.64
CA ILE A 244 -14.14 -17.25 13.18
C ILE A 244 -13.30 -16.29 14.03
N ASP A 245 -13.19 -16.64 15.30
CA ASP A 245 -12.33 -15.96 16.26
C ASP A 245 -11.08 -16.82 16.47
N THR A 246 -9.94 -16.30 16.03
CA THR A 246 -8.63 -16.94 16.22
C THR A 246 -7.69 -15.90 16.81
N PRO A 247 -6.85 -16.27 17.78
CA PRO A 247 -5.90 -15.34 18.37
C PRO A 247 -4.92 -14.85 17.29
N SER A 248 -4.57 -13.57 17.33
CA SER A 248 -3.67 -12.98 16.35
C SER A 248 -2.26 -13.58 16.46
N LEU A 249 -1.77 -13.74 17.69
CA LEU A 249 -0.48 -14.38 17.96
C LEU A 249 -0.63 -15.81 18.50
N PRO A 250 0.26 -16.74 18.13
CA PRO A 250 0.19 -18.12 18.59
C PRO A 250 0.52 -18.21 20.10
N ARG A 251 -0.42 -18.75 20.89
CA ARG A 251 -0.25 -18.93 22.34
C ARG A 251 0.54 -20.19 22.71
N ASN A 252 0.69 -21.11 21.77
CA ASN A 252 1.34 -22.40 22.00
C ASN A 252 2.86 -22.39 21.77
N ILE A 253 3.40 -21.28 21.24
CA ILE A 253 4.83 -21.16 20.93
C ILE A 253 5.52 -20.48 22.10
N ALA A 254 6.51 -21.17 22.68
CA ALA A 254 7.37 -20.63 23.70
C ALA A 254 8.58 -19.94 23.07
N TYR A 255 8.91 -18.75 23.56
CA TYR A 255 10.00 -17.93 23.10
C TYR A 255 11.08 -17.79 24.17
N GLU A 256 12.35 -17.79 23.76
CA GLU A 256 13.48 -17.58 24.66
C GLU A 256 13.57 -16.10 25.06
N PHE A 257 13.21 -15.82 26.31
CA PHE A 257 13.26 -14.50 26.92
C PHE A 257 14.59 -14.25 27.61
N THR A 258 15.19 -13.11 27.30
CA THR A 258 16.37 -12.59 28.00
C THR A 258 16.01 -11.25 28.67
N PRO A 259 16.08 -11.14 30.01
CA PRO A 259 15.78 -9.88 30.70
C PRO A 259 16.80 -8.80 30.36
N GLY A 260 16.33 -7.55 30.29
CA GLY A 260 17.15 -6.38 30.02
C GLY A 260 18.05 -5.99 31.20
N LYS A 261 18.69 -4.82 31.09
CA LYS A 261 19.60 -4.29 32.14
C LYS A 261 18.87 -3.80 33.40
N LEU A 262 17.55 -3.90 33.46
CA LEU A 262 16.73 -3.40 34.56
C LEU A 262 16.81 -4.33 35.77
N LYS A 263 16.86 -3.73 36.96
CA LYS A 263 16.86 -4.46 38.25
C LYS A 263 15.49 -4.36 38.90
N ILE A 264 15.20 -5.30 39.79
CA ILE A 264 14.07 -5.19 40.72
C ILE A 264 14.21 -3.87 41.49
N ASP A 265 13.08 -3.20 41.75
CA ASP A 265 12.92 -1.85 42.31
C ASP A 265 13.35 -0.68 41.42
N ALA A 266 13.80 -0.92 40.18
CA ALA A 266 14.06 0.16 39.25
C ALA A 266 12.77 0.87 38.82
N LEU A 267 12.86 2.18 38.58
CA LEU A 267 11.79 2.95 37.97
C LEU A 267 11.74 2.66 36.47
N ILE A 268 10.55 2.37 35.97
CA ILE A 268 10.29 2.11 34.55
C ILE A 268 9.13 3.00 34.07
N SER A 269 9.24 3.46 32.83
CA SER A 269 8.25 4.28 32.15
C SER A 269 7.81 3.64 30.83
N GLY A 270 6.68 4.11 30.30
CA GLY A 270 6.14 3.60 29.03
C GLY A 270 7.12 3.86 27.89
N GLY A 271 7.40 2.83 27.10
CA GLY A 271 8.44 2.86 26.07
C GLY A 271 9.78 2.24 26.48
N ASP A 272 10.02 2.00 27.77
CA ASP A 272 11.26 1.39 28.23
C ASP A 272 11.36 -0.09 27.79
N ILE A 273 12.56 -0.51 27.40
CA ILE A 273 12.84 -1.91 27.08
C ILE A 273 13.11 -2.68 28.37
N TYR A 274 12.28 -3.68 28.66
CA TYR A 274 12.46 -4.53 29.84
C TYR A 274 13.12 -5.88 29.53
N GLY A 275 13.16 -6.29 28.27
CA GLY A 275 13.90 -7.48 27.83
C GLY A 275 13.84 -7.68 26.31
N SER A 276 14.46 -8.76 25.86
CA SER A 276 14.59 -9.12 24.45
C SER A 276 14.18 -10.58 24.24
N VAL A 277 13.57 -10.85 23.10
CA VAL A 277 13.16 -12.19 22.67
C VAL A 277 13.81 -12.53 21.33
N PHE A 278 14.29 -13.76 21.20
CA PHE A 278 14.72 -14.28 19.91
C PHE A 278 13.49 -14.74 19.10
N GLU A 279 13.18 -14.06 18.00
CA GLU A 279 12.07 -14.44 17.12
C GLU A 279 12.55 -15.26 15.92
N ASN A 280 13.51 -14.74 15.15
CA ASN A 280 14.00 -15.35 13.92
C ASN A 280 15.50 -15.08 13.70
N SER A 281 16.16 -15.80 12.78
CA SER A 281 17.57 -15.55 12.42
C SER A 281 17.85 -14.08 12.04
N MET A 282 16.94 -13.45 11.29
CA MET A 282 17.08 -12.04 10.90
C MET A 282 16.70 -11.08 12.04
N MET A 283 15.71 -11.44 12.85
CA MET A 283 15.23 -10.65 13.98
C MET A 283 15.64 -11.32 15.29
N HIS A 284 16.92 -11.19 15.61
CA HIS A 284 17.52 -11.81 16.80
C HIS A 284 17.14 -11.11 18.11
N ASP A 285 16.82 -9.81 18.04
CA ASP A 285 16.52 -8.96 19.20
C ASP A 285 15.12 -8.33 19.08
N HIS A 286 14.07 -9.13 19.29
CA HIS A 286 12.72 -8.58 19.43
C HIS A 286 12.61 -7.91 20.81
N ARG A 287 12.77 -6.59 20.83
CA ARG A 287 12.78 -5.78 22.06
C ARG A 287 11.38 -5.67 22.63
N LEU A 288 11.18 -6.19 23.85
CA LEU A 288 9.93 -6.06 24.57
C LEU A 288 9.87 -4.70 25.28
N ILE A 289 8.83 -3.93 24.92
CA ILE A 289 8.65 -2.55 25.34
C ILE A 289 7.46 -2.48 26.30
N LEU A 290 7.61 -1.72 27.40
CA LEU A 290 6.49 -1.46 28.31
C LEU A 290 5.41 -0.61 27.60
N PRO A 291 4.11 -0.94 27.72
CA PRO A 291 3.06 -0.16 27.09
C PRO A 291 3.14 1.33 27.44
N PRO A 292 2.92 2.26 26.49
CA PRO A 292 3.22 3.69 26.68
C PRO A 292 2.52 4.40 27.84
N ARG A 293 1.39 3.86 28.31
CA ARG A 293 0.61 4.44 29.42
C ARG A 293 1.04 3.96 30.79
N CYS A 294 1.85 2.92 30.84
CA CYS A 294 2.27 2.27 32.07
C CYS A 294 3.54 2.93 32.59
N LYS A 295 3.62 3.08 33.91
CA LYS A 295 4.79 3.59 34.63
C LYS A 295 4.75 2.98 36.02
N GLY A 296 5.90 2.83 36.66
CA GLY A 296 5.94 2.26 38.01
C GLY A 296 7.34 1.83 38.43
N ARG A 297 7.40 1.13 39.56
CA ARG A 297 8.59 0.40 40.00
C ARG A 297 8.45 -1.07 39.67
N ILE A 298 9.52 -1.71 39.21
CA ILE A 298 9.51 -3.14 38.92
C ILE A 298 9.50 -3.91 40.23
N ARG A 299 8.39 -4.57 40.53
CA ARG A 299 8.25 -5.43 41.72
C ARG A 299 8.80 -6.82 41.45
N TRP A 300 8.52 -7.34 40.26
CA TRP A 300 8.95 -8.67 39.85
C TRP A 300 9.27 -8.69 38.36
N LEU A 301 10.31 -9.45 38.00
CA LEU A 301 10.78 -9.66 36.64
C LEU A 301 11.07 -11.15 36.45
N ALA A 302 10.55 -11.73 35.38
CA ALA A 302 10.79 -13.13 35.06
C ALA A 302 12.29 -13.42 34.82
N PRO A 303 12.82 -14.56 35.30
CA PRO A 303 14.18 -14.99 34.97
C PRO A 303 14.31 -15.33 33.48
N PRO A 304 15.54 -15.44 32.93
CA PRO A 304 15.72 -15.91 31.55
C PRO A 304 15.19 -17.34 31.40
N GLY A 305 14.43 -17.58 30.33
CA GLY A 305 13.75 -18.86 30.13
C GLY A 305 12.83 -18.84 28.91
N ASN A 306 12.15 -19.96 28.67
CA ASN A 306 11.17 -20.07 27.60
C ASN A 306 9.78 -19.76 28.16
N TYR A 307 9.12 -18.77 27.56
CA TYR A 307 7.81 -18.30 27.99
C TYR A 307 6.86 -18.18 26.80
N CYS A 308 5.58 -18.40 27.05
CA CYS A 308 4.53 -18.11 26.08
C CYS A 308 4.13 -16.63 26.10
N VAL A 309 3.46 -16.17 25.03
CA VAL A 309 3.15 -14.75 24.80
C VAL A 309 2.15 -14.18 25.83
N ASP A 310 1.33 -15.02 26.43
CA ASP A 310 0.33 -14.72 27.47
C ASP A 310 0.87 -14.80 28.92
N GLU A 311 2.06 -15.36 29.12
CA GLU A 311 2.66 -15.46 30.44
C GLU A 311 3.16 -14.09 30.93
N VAL A 312 3.04 -13.86 32.24
CA VAL A 312 3.45 -12.60 32.87
C VAL A 312 4.96 -12.54 32.97
N ILE A 313 5.56 -11.48 32.42
CA ILE A 313 7.00 -11.26 32.39
C ILE A 313 7.44 -10.17 33.37
N VAL A 314 6.62 -9.13 33.55
CA VAL A 314 6.93 -8.00 34.43
C VAL A 314 5.72 -7.62 35.27
N GLU A 315 5.94 -7.40 36.56
CA GLU A 315 4.97 -6.75 37.44
C GLU A 315 5.49 -5.37 37.84
N THR A 316 4.70 -4.33 37.59
CA THR A 316 5.02 -2.96 37.98
C THR A 316 4.03 -2.45 39.01
N GLU A 317 4.54 -1.72 40.00
CA GLU A 317 3.75 -1.09 41.05
C GLU A 317 3.75 0.44 40.89
N PHE A 318 2.56 1.05 40.87
CA PHE A 318 2.38 2.50 40.82
C PHE A 318 1.16 2.90 41.64
N ASN A 319 1.32 3.85 42.56
CA ASN A 319 0.26 4.30 43.47
C ASN A 319 -0.46 3.14 44.21
N ASP A 320 0.31 2.19 44.74
CA ASP A 320 -0.18 0.98 45.43
C ASP A 320 -1.03 0.02 44.55
N GLU A 321 -1.13 0.27 43.24
CA GLU A 321 -1.73 -0.63 42.26
C GLU A 321 -0.64 -1.45 41.54
N VAL A 322 -0.83 -2.77 41.50
CA VAL A 322 0.09 -3.71 40.82
C VAL A 322 -0.49 -4.07 39.47
N THR A 323 0.22 -3.70 38.40
CA THR A 323 -0.14 -4.04 37.02
C THR A 323 0.78 -5.13 36.49
N LYS A 324 0.19 -6.16 35.88
CA LYS A 324 0.91 -7.29 35.26
C LYS A 324 1.08 -7.04 33.76
N HIS A 325 2.27 -7.26 33.24
CA HIS A 325 2.62 -7.11 31.82
C HIS A 325 3.14 -8.42 31.27
N THR A 326 2.60 -8.82 30.13
CA THR A 326 3.03 -9.99 29.35
C THR A 326 3.89 -9.54 28.16
N MET A 327 4.36 -10.48 27.33
CA MET A 327 5.03 -10.12 26.07
C MET A 327 4.08 -9.46 25.07
N LEU A 328 2.78 -9.76 25.19
CA LEU A 328 1.70 -9.18 24.39
C LEU A 328 1.34 -7.78 24.89
N GLN A 329 1.18 -6.83 23.97
CA GLN A 329 0.47 -5.60 24.23
C GLN A 329 -0.66 -5.42 23.22
N VAL A 330 -1.77 -4.81 23.66
CA VAL A 330 -2.91 -4.50 22.79
C VAL A 330 -2.93 -3.00 22.54
N TRP A 331 -3.00 -2.60 21.26
CA TRP A 331 -2.99 -1.18 20.88
C TRP A 331 -4.11 -0.82 19.88
N PRO A 332 -4.88 0.27 20.11
CA PRO A 332 -5.90 0.72 19.17
C PRO A 332 -5.35 1.19 17.83
N VAL A 333 -5.85 0.67 16.71
CA VAL A 333 -5.27 0.93 15.37
C VAL A 333 -5.46 2.37 14.87
N ARG A 334 -6.52 3.03 15.35
CA ARG A 334 -6.87 4.43 14.99
C ARG A 334 -6.10 5.46 15.81
N LYS A 335 -5.37 5.05 16.86
CA LYS A 335 -4.55 5.96 17.68
C LYS A 335 -3.08 5.83 17.29
N CYS A 336 -2.45 6.95 16.98
CA CYS A 336 -1.00 6.99 16.71
C CYS A 336 -0.24 6.57 17.97
N ARG A 337 0.80 5.75 17.84
CA ARG A 337 1.69 5.43 18.95
C ARG A 337 2.48 6.68 19.38
N PRO A 338 2.55 6.99 20.67
CA PRO A 338 3.22 8.19 21.16
C PRO A 338 4.74 8.07 20.97
N VAL A 339 5.39 9.20 20.70
CA VAL A 339 6.85 9.32 20.47
C VAL A 339 7.40 10.49 21.30
N GLU A 340 8.71 10.54 21.53
CA GLU A 340 9.33 11.63 22.29
C GLU A 340 9.41 12.90 21.43
N ASP A 341 10.03 12.80 20.26
CA ASP A 341 10.19 13.91 19.31
C ASP A 341 10.23 13.42 17.85
N LYS A 342 9.86 14.29 16.91
CA LYS A 342 9.96 14.02 15.47
C LYS A 342 11.24 14.66 14.92
N LEU A 343 12.13 13.83 14.36
CA LEU A 343 13.42 14.27 13.84
C LEU A 343 13.35 14.50 12.31
N PRO A 344 14.17 15.41 11.76
CA PRO A 344 14.32 15.51 10.31
C PRO A 344 15.06 14.28 9.76
N SER A 345 14.51 13.68 8.71
CA SER A 345 15.12 12.52 8.04
C SER A 345 16.31 12.92 7.16
N ASN A 346 17.52 12.54 7.57
CA ASN A 346 18.77 12.85 6.85
C ASN A 346 19.36 11.65 6.09
N SER A 347 18.90 10.42 6.35
CA SER A 347 19.38 9.21 5.69
C SER A 347 18.52 8.84 4.47
N PRO A 348 19.12 8.51 3.31
CA PRO A 348 18.37 8.06 2.15
C PRO A 348 17.83 6.62 2.33
N LEU A 349 16.61 6.39 1.82
CA LEU A 349 16.05 5.06 1.63
C LEU A 349 16.50 4.56 0.26
N LEU A 350 17.47 3.65 0.24
CA LEU A 350 17.99 3.08 -1.00
C LEU A 350 17.03 2.00 -1.50
N THR A 351 16.53 2.14 -2.73
CA THR A 351 15.60 1.18 -3.33
C THR A 351 16.30 0.16 -4.21
N GLY A 352 17.57 0.41 -4.57
CA GLY A 352 18.34 -0.38 -5.53
C GLY A 352 17.97 -0.13 -6.99
N GLN A 353 17.12 0.88 -7.24
CA GLN A 353 16.69 1.25 -8.59
C GLN A 353 17.32 2.59 -8.95
N ARG A 354 18.06 2.62 -10.07
CA ARG A 354 18.87 3.80 -10.46
C ARG A 354 18.05 5.06 -10.62
N VAL A 355 16.88 4.97 -11.25
CA VAL A 355 16.01 6.14 -11.45
C VAL A 355 15.44 6.68 -10.13
N LEU A 356 15.09 5.80 -9.19
CA LEU A 356 14.49 6.19 -7.91
C LEU A 356 15.56 6.76 -6.99
N ASP A 357 16.71 6.09 -6.87
CA ASP A 357 17.80 6.51 -6.00
C ASP A 357 18.53 7.76 -6.53
N ALA A 358 18.64 7.93 -7.85
CA ALA A 358 19.36 9.06 -8.43
C ALA A 358 18.50 10.32 -8.59
N PHE A 359 17.36 10.21 -9.28
CA PHE A 359 16.55 11.38 -9.67
C PHE A 359 15.48 11.75 -8.65
N PHE A 360 14.86 10.76 -8.00
CA PHE A 360 13.71 10.98 -7.11
C PHE A 360 13.90 10.29 -5.76
N PRO A 361 14.98 10.61 -5.03
CA PRO A 361 15.35 9.87 -3.83
C PRO A 361 14.29 10.01 -2.74
N CYS A 362 14.12 8.93 -1.99
CA CYS A 362 13.35 8.89 -0.76
C CYS A 362 14.29 8.87 0.44
N VAL A 363 13.74 9.22 1.61
CA VAL A 363 14.47 9.20 2.89
C VAL A 363 13.87 8.15 3.81
N GLN A 364 14.64 7.63 4.75
CA GLN A 364 14.11 6.78 5.81
C GLN A 364 13.21 7.63 6.72
N GLY A 365 11.94 7.26 6.81
CA GLY A 365 10.90 8.10 7.43
C GLY A 365 10.11 8.94 6.44
N GLY A 366 10.43 8.86 5.13
CA GLY A 366 9.78 9.62 4.09
C GLY A 366 8.39 9.11 3.70
N THR A 367 7.66 9.95 2.97
CA THR A 367 6.36 9.62 2.38
C THR A 367 6.45 9.66 0.85
N THR A 368 6.06 8.56 0.22
CA THR A 368 6.17 8.36 -1.21
C THR A 368 4.87 7.85 -1.78
N ALA A 369 4.45 8.43 -2.91
CA ALA A 369 3.35 7.90 -3.71
C ALA A 369 3.84 7.36 -5.06
N ILE A 370 3.30 6.20 -5.43
CA ILE A 370 3.51 5.57 -6.74
C ILE A 370 2.17 5.53 -7.47
N PRO A 371 1.75 6.62 -8.14
CA PRO A 371 0.60 6.52 -9.01
C PRO A 371 0.96 5.85 -10.32
N GLY A 372 0.02 5.11 -10.86
CA GLY A 372 0.14 4.58 -12.20
C GLY A 372 -1.08 3.79 -12.61
N ALA A 373 -1.29 3.65 -13.91
CA ALA A 373 -2.31 2.75 -14.42
C ALA A 373 -2.01 1.29 -14.01
N PHE A 374 -3.00 0.42 -14.17
CA PHE A 374 -2.81 -1.02 -13.99
C PHE A 374 -1.77 -1.56 -14.99
N GLY A 375 -0.86 -2.42 -14.52
CA GLY A 375 0.18 -3.02 -15.36
C GLY A 375 1.42 -2.14 -15.62
N CYS A 376 1.53 -0.96 -15.00
CA CYS A 376 2.72 -0.11 -15.10
C CYS A 376 3.90 -0.55 -14.19
N GLY A 377 3.80 -1.69 -13.49
CA GLY A 377 4.89 -2.19 -12.65
C GLY A 377 4.94 -1.65 -11.21
N LYS A 378 3.82 -1.16 -10.66
CA LYS A 378 3.72 -0.74 -9.24
C LYS A 378 4.15 -1.86 -8.28
N THR A 379 3.56 -3.03 -8.40
CA THR A 379 3.88 -4.20 -7.57
C THR A 379 5.32 -4.68 -7.76
N VAL A 380 5.91 -4.49 -8.95
CA VAL A 380 7.32 -4.81 -9.20
C VAL A 380 8.24 -3.86 -8.45
N ILE A 381 7.97 -2.56 -8.47
CA ILE A 381 8.72 -1.56 -7.68
C ILE A 381 8.56 -1.86 -6.19
N SER A 382 7.35 -2.17 -5.76
CA SER A 382 7.09 -2.60 -4.39
C SER A 382 7.95 -3.83 -4.03
N GLN A 383 7.89 -4.90 -4.82
CA GLN A 383 8.68 -6.11 -4.55
C GLN A 383 10.20 -5.84 -4.59
N ALA A 384 10.67 -4.94 -5.46
CA ALA A 384 12.08 -4.54 -5.50
C ALA A 384 12.48 -3.77 -4.24
N LEU A 385 11.63 -2.85 -3.77
CA LEU A 385 11.84 -2.12 -2.53
C LEU A 385 11.86 -3.08 -1.33
N SER A 386 10.99 -4.09 -1.28
CA SER A 386 11.03 -5.05 -0.18
C SER A 386 12.34 -5.86 -0.18
N LYS A 387 12.80 -6.29 -1.36
CA LYS A 387 14.08 -7.03 -1.50
C LYS A 387 15.29 -6.22 -1.08
N TYR A 388 15.41 -5.03 -1.66
CA TYR A 388 16.69 -4.33 -1.74
C TYR A 388 16.77 -3.10 -0.84
N SER A 389 15.70 -2.78 -0.11
CA SER A 389 15.75 -1.66 0.82
C SER A 389 16.73 -1.90 1.95
N ASN A 390 17.38 -0.83 2.37
CA ASN A 390 18.17 -0.72 3.60
C ASN A 390 17.26 -0.58 4.84
N SER A 391 16.08 -1.21 4.83
CA SER A 391 15.14 -1.26 5.96
C SER A 391 15.28 -2.58 6.70
N ASP A 392 15.16 -2.54 8.03
CA ASP A 392 15.28 -3.71 8.89
C ASP A 392 14.03 -4.59 8.82
N VAL A 393 12.86 -3.94 8.79
CA VAL A 393 11.54 -4.57 8.83
C VAL A 393 10.66 -4.05 7.71
N ILE A 394 9.88 -4.95 7.12
CA ILE A 394 9.01 -4.63 5.98
C ILE A 394 7.58 -5.04 6.30
N ILE A 395 6.66 -4.10 6.17
CA ILE A 395 5.23 -4.35 6.38
C ILE A 395 4.52 -4.12 5.06
N TYR A 396 4.03 -5.19 4.45
CA TYR A 396 3.30 -5.11 3.19
C TYR A 396 1.80 -5.26 3.44
N VAL A 397 1.04 -4.26 3.04
CA VAL A 397 -0.42 -4.24 3.16
C VAL A 397 -1.04 -4.28 1.78
N GLY A 398 -1.66 -5.41 1.47
CA GLY A 398 -2.56 -5.59 0.34
C GLY A 398 -3.96 -5.09 0.69
N CYS A 399 -4.39 -3.96 0.15
CA CYS A 399 -5.73 -3.42 0.33
C CYS A 399 -6.54 -3.52 -0.97
N GLY A 400 -7.47 -4.47 -1.01
CA GLY A 400 -8.40 -4.60 -2.14
C GLY A 400 -7.76 -5.08 -3.44
N GLU A 401 -6.59 -5.72 -3.36
CA GLU A 401 -5.88 -6.28 -4.51
C GLU A 401 -6.53 -7.57 -5.00
N ARG A 402 -6.23 -7.97 -6.23
CA ARG A 402 -6.77 -9.23 -6.77
C ARG A 402 -6.16 -10.41 -6.03
N GLY A 403 -6.95 -11.47 -5.82
CA GLY A 403 -6.48 -12.69 -5.18
C GLY A 403 -5.24 -13.30 -5.87
N ASN A 404 -5.15 -13.18 -7.19
CA ASN A 404 -3.99 -13.66 -7.96
C ASN A 404 -2.71 -12.86 -7.68
N GLU A 405 -2.81 -11.53 -7.59
CA GLU A 405 -1.67 -10.64 -7.27
C GLU A 405 -1.17 -10.93 -5.86
N MET A 406 -2.09 -11.14 -4.90
CA MET A 406 -1.73 -11.53 -3.55
C MET A 406 -1.10 -12.93 -3.49
N SER A 407 -1.62 -13.87 -4.27
CA SER A 407 -1.09 -15.24 -4.32
C SER A 407 0.32 -15.29 -4.93
N GLU A 408 0.59 -14.46 -5.93
CA GLU A 408 1.93 -14.28 -6.50
C GLU A 408 2.91 -13.74 -5.45
N VAL A 409 2.53 -12.70 -4.70
CA VAL A 409 3.30 -12.17 -3.56
C VAL A 409 3.60 -13.27 -2.53
N LEU A 410 2.58 -14.03 -2.12
CA LEU A 410 2.74 -15.11 -1.12
C LEU A 410 3.61 -16.27 -1.60
N ARG A 411 3.61 -16.56 -2.91
CA ARG A 411 4.45 -17.62 -3.48
C ARG A 411 5.89 -17.16 -3.66
N ASP A 412 6.08 -15.93 -4.13
CA ASP A 412 7.38 -15.43 -4.52
C ASP A 412 8.18 -14.98 -3.29
N PHE A 413 7.56 -14.35 -2.29
CA PHE A 413 8.28 -13.83 -1.10
C PHE A 413 9.11 -14.89 -0.37
N PRO A 414 8.60 -16.11 -0.07
CA PRO A 414 9.42 -17.15 0.55
C PRO A 414 10.65 -17.58 -0.27
N GLN A 415 10.59 -17.48 -1.59
CA GLN A 415 11.68 -17.87 -2.51
C GLN A 415 12.79 -16.82 -2.61
N LEU A 416 12.55 -15.63 -2.09
CA LEU A 416 13.50 -14.53 -2.15
C LEU A 416 14.43 -14.57 -0.93
N GLU A 417 15.71 -14.68 -1.23
CA GLU A 417 16.77 -14.70 -0.23
C GLU A 417 17.60 -13.42 -0.30
N VAL A 418 17.99 -12.93 0.86
CA VAL A 418 18.90 -11.78 1.02
C VAL A 418 20.12 -12.27 1.80
N GLU A 419 21.30 -11.81 1.37
CA GLU A 419 22.53 -12.05 2.09
C GLU A 419 22.61 -11.10 3.28
N VAL A 420 22.51 -11.65 4.49
CA VAL A 420 22.68 -10.90 5.75
C VAL A 420 23.81 -11.58 6.51
N ASN A 421 24.87 -10.81 6.83
CA ASN A 421 26.04 -11.29 7.57
C ASN A 421 26.71 -12.54 6.96
N GLY A 422 26.70 -12.67 5.62
CA GLY A 422 27.28 -13.80 4.88
C GLY A 422 26.41 -15.07 4.86
N THR A 423 25.19 -15.03 5.41
CA THR A 423 24.20 -16.10 5.31
C THR A 423 23.03 -15.70 4.43
N MET A 424 22.60 -16.62 3.56
CA MET A 424 21.40 -16.43 2.75
C MET A 424 20.17 -16.77 3.58
N GLU A 425 19.33 -15.77 3.81
CA GLU A 425 18.13 -15.89 4.63
C GLU A 425 16.91 -15.40 3.87
N SER A 426 15.75 -16.02 4.09
CA SER A 426 14.51 -15.65 3.40
C SER A 426 13.97 -14.31 3.90
N ILE A 427 13.50 -13.48 2.98
CA ILE A 427 12.91 -12.16 3.28
C ILE A 427 11.66 -12.25 4.17
N MET A 428 10.95 -13.39 4.15
CA MET A 428 9.76 -13.61 4.99
C MET A 428 10.09 -13.47 6.48
N LYS A 429 11.32 -13.79 6.91
CA LYS A 429 11.72 -13.68 8.32
C LYS A 429 11.77 -12.25 8.85
N ARG A 430 11.83 -11.24 7.97
CA ARG A 430 11.80 -9.81 8.31
C ARG A 430 10.57 -9.07 7.77
N THR A 431 9.60 -9.80 7.24
CA THR A 431 8.42 -9.23 6.59
C THR A 431 7.14 -9.72 7.27
N ALA A 432 6.19 -8.82 7.52
CA ALA A 432 4.82 -9.18 7.87
C ALA A 432 3.87 -8.77 6.76
N LEU A 433 2.91 -9.63 6.43
CA LEU A 433 1.97 -9.42 5.33
C LEU A 433 0.56 -9.25 5.89
N VAL A 434 -0.11 -8.16 5.51
CA VAL A 434 -1.54 -7.95 5.75
C VAL A 434 -2.25 -8.09 4.41
N ALA A 435 -2.88 -9.24 4.20
CA ALA A 435 -3.52 -9.61 2.96
C ALA A 435 -5.02 -9.37 3.05
N ASN A 436 -5.50 -8.33 2.35
CA ASN A 436 -6.91 -8.09 2.19
C ASN A 436 -7.29 -8.02 0.71
N THR A 437 -8.02 -9.03 0.25
CA THR A 437 -8.36 -9.20 -1.18
C THR A 437 -9.60 -8.39 -1.56
N SER A 438 -9.80 -8.17 -2.86
CA SER A 438 -11.01 -7.53 -3.38
C SER A 438 -12.31 -8.29 -3.08
N ASN A 439 -12.24 -9.58 -2.74
CA ASN A 439 -13.42 -10.37 -2.34
C ASN A 439 -13.75 -10.22 -0.84
N MET A 440 -12.80 -9.72 -0.04
CA MET A 440 -13.04 -9.49 1.38
C MET A 440 -13.89 -8.23 1.60
N PRO A 441 -14.61 -8.16 2.74
CA PRO A 441 -15.52 -7.06 3.06
C PRO A 441 -14.88 -5.69 3.00
N VAL A 442 -15.68 -4.70 2.64
CA VAL A 442 -15.23 -3.34 2.36
C VAL A 442 -14.70 -2.65 3.62
N ALA A 443 -15.32 -2.90 4.76
CA ALA A 443 -14.85 -2.41 6.05
C ALA A 443 -13.45 -2.94 6.38
N ALA A 444 -13.15 -4.22 6.08
CA ALA A 444 -11.85 -4.82 6.33
C ALA A 444 -10.72 -4.16 5.51
N ARG A 445 -11.05 -3.54 4.36
CA ARG A 445 -10.11 -2.71 3.57
C ARG A 445 -9.70 -1.43 4.29
N GLU A 446 -10.63 -0.81 5.01
CA GLU A 446 -10.28 0.32 5.86
C GLU A 446 -9.39 -0.12 7.02
N ALA A 447 -9.78 -1.19 7.71
CA ALA A 447 -9.03 -1.71 8.85
C ALA A 447 -7.60 -2.14 8.47
N SER A 448 -7.40 -2.77 7.30
CA SER A 448 -6.10 -3.34 6.92
C SER A 448 -4.98 -2.30 6.86
N ILE A 449 -5.28 -1.08 6.38
CA ILE A 449 -4.32 0.03 6.33
C ILE A 449 -3.94 0.46 7.75
N TYR A 450 -4.91 0.62 8.66
CA TYR A 450 -4.67 1.01 10.04
C TYR A 450 -3.93 -0.07 10.85
N THR A 451 -4.24 -1.34 10.60
CA THR A 451 -3.52 -2.50 11.16
C THR A 451 -2.06 -2.46 10.75
N GLY A 452 -1.76 -2.35 9.45
CA GLY A 452 -0.39 -2.36 8.95
C GLY A 452 0.46 -1.17 9.41
N ILE A 453 -0.11 0.05 9.48
CA ILE A 453 0.63 1.20 10.01
C ILE A 453 0.89 1.06 11.51
N THR A 454 -0.01 0.45 12.26
CA THR A 454 0.18 0.22 13.71
C THR A 454 1.26 -0.83 13.97
N LEU A 455 1.32 -1.89 13.15
CA LEU A 455 2.45 -2.83 13.14
C LEU A 455 3.77 -2.12 12.79
N SER A 456 3.74 -1.20 11.83
CA SER A 456 4.92 -0.44 11.43
C SER A 456 5.42 0.48 12.54
N GLU A 457 4.52 1.19 13.23
CA GLU A 457 4.85 2.01 14.40
C GLU A 457 5.38 1.18 15.57
N TYR A 458 4.89 -0.04 15.74
CA TYR A 458 5.38 -0.94 16.79
C TYR A 458 6.86 -1.30 16.60
N PHE A 459 7.24 -1.73 15.40
CA PHE A 459 8.65 -2.03 15.11
C PHE A 459 9.53 -0.77 15.10
N ARG A 460 8.97 0.38 14.70
CA ARG A 460 9.65 1.68 14.82
C ARG A 460 10.00 2.00 16.27
N ASP A 461 9.08 1.78 17.20
CA ASP A 461 9.30 2.08 18.63
C ASP A 461 10.39 1.19 19.26
N MET A 462 10.78 0.08 18.63
CA MET A 462 11.95 -0.71 19.01
C MET A 462 13.28 -0.09 18.58
N GLY A 463 13.25 0.93 17.72
CA GLY A 463 14.43 1.55 17.10
C GLY A 463 14.84 0.90 15.77
N TYR A 464 13.89 0.26 15.07
CA TYR A 464 14.12 -0.27 13.72
C TYR A 464 13.70 0.71 12.63
N HIS A 465 14.35 0.62 11.47
CA HIS A 465 13.94 1.32 10.26
C HIS A 465 12.94 0.46 9.49
N VAL A 466 11.67 0.86 9.54
CA VAL A 466 10.56 0.12 8.93
C VAL A 466 10.14 0.76 7.61
N SER A 467 9.89 -0.08 6.61
CA SER A 467 9.27 0.33 5.35
C SER A 467 7.87 -0.29 5.23
N MET A 468 6.84 0.56 5.19
CA MET A 468 5.46 0.17 5.00
C MET A 468 5.05 0.38 3.54
N MET A 469 4.44 -0.64 2.96
CA MET A 469 4.01 -0.64 1.58
C MET A 469 2.50 -0.83 1.53
N ALA A 470 1.78 0.16 1.00
CA ALA A 470 0.32 0.14 0.93
C ALA A 470 -0.13 -0.01 -0.53
N ASP A 471 -0.47 -1.23 -0.94
CA ASP A 471 -0.96 -1.58 -2.27
C ASP A 471 -2.41 -2.08 -2.19
N SER A 472 -3.46 -1.29 -2.45
CA SER A 472 -3.45 0.09 -2.95
C SER A 472 -4.32 1.04 -2.13
N THR A 473 -3.85 2.30 -1.99
CA THR A 473 -4.57 3.35 -1.25
C THR A 473 -5.81 3.85 -2.01
N SER A 474 -5.88 3.64 -3.33
CA SER A 474 -7.08 3.92 -4.13
C SER A 474 -8.25 3.01 -3.76
N ARG A 475 -8.00 1.71 -3.52
CA ARG A 475 -9.04 0.78 -3.08
C ARG A 475 -9.52 1.08 -1.67
N TRP A 476 -8.64 1.62 -0.83
CA TRP A 476 -9.01 2.16 0.46
C TRP A 476 -9.95 3.37 0.33
N ALA A 477 -9.63 4.32 -0.55
CA ALA A 477 -10.50 5.47 -0.82
C ALA A 477 -11.85 5.07 -1.42
N GLU A 478 -11.89 4.07 -2.31
CA GLU A 478 -13.13 3.48 -2.82
C GLU A 478 -13.96 2.84 -1.70
N ALA A 479 -13.32 2.18 -0.73
CA ALA A 479 -13.99 1.62 0.43
C ALA A 479 -14.65 2.73 1.28
N LEU A 480 -13.92 3.83 1.54
CA LEU A 480 -14.47 4.99 2.24
C LEU A 480 -15.67 5.59 1.50
N ARG A 481 -15.62 5.66 0.16
CA ARG A 481 -16.74 6.11 -0.68
C ARG A 481 -17.98 5.22 -0.55
N GLU A 482 -17.78 3.90 -0.52
CA GLU A 482 -18.89 2.96 -0.37
C GLU A 482 -19.52 3.05 1.02
N ILE A 483 -18.70 3.21 2.07
CA ILE A 483 -19.15 3.37 3.45
C ILE A 483 -19.95 4.68 3.58
N SER A 484 -19.41 5.80 3.08
CA SER A 484 -20.11 7.10 3.13
C SER A 484 -21.43 7.08 2.35
N GLY A 485 -21.46 6.39 1.21
CA GLY A 485 -22.67 6.21 0.41
C GLY A 485 -23.77 5.43 1.17
N ARG A 486 -23.40 4.39 1.91
CA ARG A 486 -24.35 3.63 2.76
C ARG A 486 -24.86 4.43 3.95
N LEU A 487 -24.03 5.33 4.48
CA LEU A 487 -24.40 6.23 5.57
C LEU A 487 -25.22 7.44 5.12
N ALA A 488 -25.53 7.53 3.82
CA ALA A 488 -26.20 8.65 3.19
C ALA A 488 -25.51 10.00 3.48
N GLU A 489 -24.19 9.99 3.60
CA GLU A 489 -23.41 11.22 3.74
C GLU A 489 -23.37 11.96 2.40
N MET A 490 -23.36 13.29 2.45
CA MET A 490 -23.26 14.09 1.22
C MET A 490 -21.89 13.86 0.56
N PRO A 491 -21.84 13.38 -0.69
CA PRO A 491 -20.59 13.21 -1.39
C PRO A 491 -20.00 14.57 -1.79
N ALA A 492 -18.68 14.61 -1.86
CA ALA A 492 -17.91 15.69 -2.48
C ALA A 492 -17.60 15.31 -3.94
N ASP A 493 -16.36 15.53 -4.40
CA ASP A 493 -15.95 15.27 -5.77
C ASP A 493 -15.93 13.76 -6.09
N ALA A 494 -16.39 13.40 -7.29
CA ALA A 494 -16.44 12.02 -7.81
C ALA A 494 -17.09 10.97 -6.87
N GLY A 495 -17.96 11.42 -5.96
CA GLY A 495 -18.66 10.58 -5.00
C GLY A 495 -17.92 10.33 -3.68
N TYR A 496 -16.66 10.76 -3.54
CA TYR A 496 -15.89 10.54 -2.31
C TYR A 496 -16.40 11.39 -1.14
N PRO A 497 -16.20 10.95 0.12
CA PRO A 497 -16.58 11.75 1.29
C PRO A 497 -15.71 12.99 1.45
N ALA A 498 -16.27 14.04 2.08
CA ALA A 498 -15.54 15.30 2.34
C ALA A 498 -14.29 15.11 3.22
N TYR A 499 -14.23 14.07 4.06
CA TYR A 499 -13.10 13.77 4.94
C TYR A 499 -12.00 12.92 4.29
N LEU A 500 -12.07 12.61 2.99
CA LEU A 500 -11.05 11.79 2.30
C LEU A 500 -9.63 12.37 2.49
N GLY A 501 -9.47 13.67 2.27
CA GLY A 501 -8.17 14.34 2.42
C GLY A 501 -7.63 14.27 3.85
N ALA A 502 -8.50 14.44 4.85
CA ALA A 502 -8.12 14.33 6.26
C ALA A 502 -7.70 12.91 6.65
N ARG A 503 -8.39 11.88 6.14
CA ARG A 503 -8.03 10.48 6.36
C ARG A 503 -6.67 10.14 5.75
N LEU A 504 -6.45 10.50 4.48
CA LEU A 504 -5.16 10.32 3.82
C LEU A 504 -4.04 11.05 4.56
N ALA A 505 -4.27 12.30 5.00
CA ALA A 505 -3.27 13.06 5.75
C ALA A 505 -2.94 12.40 7.10
N SER A 506 -3.96 11.98 7.85
CA SER A 506 -3.76 11.28 9.13
C SER A 506 -2.99 9.97 8.99
N PHE A 507 -3.06 9.32 7.82
CA PHE A 507 -2.31 8.12 7.52
C PHE A 507 -0.85 8.42 7.17
N TYR A 508 -0.60 9.31 6.20
CA TYR A 508 0.75 9.61 5.75
C TYR A 508 1.58 10.36 6.81
N GLU A 509 0.97 11.18 7.67
CA GLU A 509 1.65 11.92 8.76
C GLU A 509 2.13 11.03 9.93
N ARG A 510 1.74 9.75 9.93
CA ARG A 510 2.28 8.74 10.86
C ARG A 510 3.69 8.27 10.46
N ALA A 511 4.08 8.49 9.20
CA ALA A 511 5.46 8.31 8.76
C ALA A 511 6.38 9.37 9.39
N GLY A 512 7.66 9.04 9.48
CA GLY A 512 8.70 9.93 9.97
C GLY A 512 9.84 9.20 10.65
N LEU A 513 10.99 9.86 10.71
CA LEU A 513 12.05 9.54 11.66
C LEU A 513 11.69 10.15 13.01
N VAL A 514 11.72 9.35 14.08
CA VAL A 514 11.33 9.79 15.42
C VAL A 514 12.33 9.31 16.44
N LYS A 515 12.44 10.08 17.52
CA LYS A 515 13.05 9.61 18.76
C LYS A 515 12.00 8.82 19.54
N CYS A 516 12.28 7.54 19.78
CA CYS A 516 11.36 6.62 20.45
C CYS A 516 11.22 6.99 21.93
N LEU A 517 10.06 6.70 22.52
CA LEU A 517 9.87 6.86 23.96
C LEU A 517 10.68 5.83 24.76
N GLY A 518 11.09 6.25 25.95
CA GLY A 518 11.68 5.39 26.97
C GLY A 518 13.17 5.11 26.80
N SER A 519 13.73 4.45 27.81
CA SER A 519 15.14 4.07 27.91
C SER A 519 15.37 2.69 27.30
N PRO A 520 16.45 2.47 26.53
CA PRO A 520 17.48 3.41 26.09
C PRO A 520 17.01 4.38 25.00
N ASP A 521 17.72 5.50 24.84
CA ASP A 521 17.53 6.43 23.73
C ASP A 521 17.70 5.71 22.39
N ARG A 522 16.66 5.74 21.56
CA ARG A 522 16.58 5.04 20.27
C ARG A 522 15.97 5.95 19.23
N GLU A 523 16.43 5.79 18.00
CA GLU A 523 15.83 6.41 16.82
C GLU A 523 15.22 5.31 15.96
N GLY A 524 14.01 5.53 15.48
CA GLY A 524 13.29 4.62 14.60
C GLY A 524 12.60 5.39 13.50
N SER A 525 12.41 4.76 12.34
CA SER A 525 11.74 5.43 11.21
C SER A 525 10.66 4.57 10.60
N VAL A 526 9.55 5.19 10.16
CA VAL A 526 8.56 4.54 9.29
C VAL A 526 8.52 5.26 7.97
N SER A 527 8.94 4.58 6.91
CA SER A 527 8.82 5.06 5.53
C SER A 527 7.53 4.51 4.94
N ILE A 528 6.66 5.36 4.41
CA ILE A 528 5.41 4.91 3.77
C ILE A 528 5.52 5.04 2.26
N VAL A 529 5.28 3.93 1.56
CA VAL A 529 5.18 3.88 0.09
C VAL A 529 3.77 3.44 -0.30
N GLY A 530 2.96 4.41 -0.73
CA GLY A 530 1.57 4.20 -1.12
C GLY A 530 1.42 4.05 -2.64
N ALA A 531 0.84 2.94 -3.08
CA ALA A 531 0.48 2.73 -4.48
C ALA A 531 -0.91 3.32 -4.75
N VAL A 532 -0.98 4.27 -5.70
CA VAL A 532 -2.22 4.90 -6.13
C VAL A 532 -2.56 4.38 -7.53
N SER A 533 -3.78 3.92 -7.72
CA SER A 533 -4.29 3.39 -8.98
C SER A 533 -5.41 4.28 -9.51
N PRO A 534 -5.09 5.44 -10.11
CA PRO A 534 -6.11 6.28 -10.71
C PRO A 534 -6.82 5.56 -11.87
N PRO A 535 -8.14 5.76 -12.03
CA PRO A 535 -8.87 5.20 -13.15
C PRO A 535 -8.30 5.74 -14.46
N GLY A 536 -7.84 4.84 -15.33
CA GLY A 536 -7.27 5.20 -16.64
C GLY A 536 -5.88 5.87 -16.61
N GLY A 537 -5.26 6.04 -15.44
CA GLY A 537 -3.98 6.75 -15.32
C GLY A 537 -4.10 8.28 -15.23
N ASP A 538 -5.31 8.80 -14.94
CA ASP A 538 -5.54 10.24 -14.84
C ASP A 538 -5.18 10.78 -13.45
N PHE A 539 -4.23 11.72 -13.39
CA PHE A 539 -3.80 12.35 -12.14
C PHE A 539 -4.79 13.41 -11.60
N SER A 540 -5.82 13.76 -12.37
CA SER A 540 -6.89 14.65 -11.91
C SER A 540 -7.85 14.00 -10.90
N ASP A 541 -7.78 12.68 -10.73
CA ASP A 541 -8.59 11.95 -9.76
C ASP A 541 -8.43 12.51 -8.33
N PRO A 542 -9.52 12.64 -7.53
CA PRO A 542 -9.45 13.19 -6.18
C PRO A 542 -8.48 12.47 -5.25
N VAL A 543 -8.32 11.15 -5.37
CA VAL A 543 -7.39 10.38 -4.53
C VAL A 543 -5.95 10.74 -4.87
N THR A 544 -5.64 10.86 -6.17
CA THR A 544 -4.30 11.25 -6.63
C THR A 544 -3.99 12.69 -6.23
N SER A 545 -4.93 13.61 -6.43
CA SER A 545 -4.79 15.03 -6.07
C SER A 545 -4.59 15.21 -4.56
N ALA A 546 -5.38 14.51 -3.73
CA ALA A 546 -5.23 14.55 -2.28
C ALA A 546 -3.88 13.95 -1.85
N THR A 547 -3.49 12.80 -2.41
CA THR A 547 -2.20 12.16 -2.09
C THR A 547 -1.02 13.08 -2.47
N LEU A 548 -1.05 13.68 -3.66
CA LEU A 548 -0.04 14.63 -4.14
C LEU A 548 0.17 15.82 -3.21
N SER A 549 -0.89 16.30 -2.56
CA SER A 549 -0.80 17.42 -1.63
C SER A 549 -0.08 17.08 -0.32
N ILE A 550 -0.08 15.80 0.07
CA ILE A 550 0.45 15.32 1.35
C ILE A 550 1.86 14.76 1.19
N VAL A 551 2.09 13.92 0.17
CA VAL A 551 3.36 13.22 0.01
C VAL A 551 4.49 14.17 -0.42
N GLN A 552 5.70 13.81 -0.01
CA GLN A 552 6.91 14.58 -0.33
C GLN A 552 7.62 14.06 -1.58
N VAL A 553 7.47 12.77 -1.89
CA VAL A 553 8.00 12.13 -3.10
C VAL A 553 6.88 11.58 -3.95
N PHE A 554 7.00 11.80 -5.25
CA PHE A 554 6.05 11.37 -6.25
C PHE A 554 6.76 10.64 -7.39
N TRP A 555 6.49 9.35 -7.52
CA TRP A 555 6.99 8.49 -8.60
C TRP A 555 5.88 8.22 -9.62
N GLY A 556 5.71 9.14 -10.56
CA GLY A 556 4.68 9.06 -11.59
C GLY A 556 5.00 7.97 -12.60
N LEU A 557 4.27 6.86 -12.60
CA LEU A 557 4.45 5.81 -13.60
C LEU A 557 3.67 6.10 -14.88
N ASP A 558 4.37 6.13 -16.01
CA ASP A 558 3.77 6.38 -17.33
C ASP A 558 3.42 5.06 -18.05
N LYS A 559 2.20 5.02 -18.56
CA LYS A 559 1.69 3.92 -19.38
C LYS A 559 2.42 3.84 -20.74
N LYS A 560 2.84 4.96 -21.33
CA LYS A 560 3.53 4.96 -22.64
C LYS A 560 4.89 4.26 -22.53
N LEU A 561 5.63 4.51 -21.45
CA LEU A 561 6.89 3.83 -21.16
C LEU A 561 6.69 2.32 -20.96
N ALA A 562 5.69 1.94 -20.16
CA ALA A 562 5.36 0.53 -19.93
C ALA A 562 4.97 -0.21 -21.24
N GLN A 563 4.21 0.45 -22.13
CA GLN A 563 3.84 -0.11 -23.44
C GLN A 563 5.05 -0.33 -24.36
N ARG A 564 6.09 0.49 -24.22
CA ARG A 564 7.38 0.34 -24.93
C ARG A 564 8.31 -0.68 -24.26
N LYS A 565 7.86 -1.35 -23.19
CA LYS A 565 8.67 -2.25 -22.35
C LYS A 565 9.90 -1.56 -21.73
N HIS A 566 9.80 -0.25 -21.50
CA HIS A 566 10.77 0.49 -20.72
C HIS A 566 10.39 0.37 -19.25
N PHE A 567 11.23 -0.31 -18.48
CA PHE A 567 11.04 -0.57 -17.06
C PHE A 567 12.29 -0.14 -16.27
N PRO A 568 12.13 0.38 -15.05
CA PRO A 568 10.88 0.83 -14.43
C PRO A 568 10.26 2.02 -15.18
N SER A 569 8.93 2.02 -15.35
CA SER A 569 8.23 2.98 -16.23
C SER A 569 7.97 4.33 -15.54
N VAL A 570 9.00 4.90 -14.93
CA VAL A 570 8.92 6.18 -14.19
C VAL A 570 9.06 7.34 -15.17
N ASN A 571 8.10 8.26 -15.14
CA ASN A 571 8.19 9.50 -15.89
C ASN A 571 9.15 10.47 -15.19
N TRP A 572 10.30 10.73 -15.81
CA TRP A 572 11.34 11.59 -15.25
C TRP A 572 11.03 13.10 -15.33
N LEU A 573 10.03 13.53 -16.09
CA LEU A 573 9.62 14.94 -16.18
C LEU A 573 8.55 15.28 -15.13
N GLN A 574 7.60 14.38 -14.92
CA GLN A 574 6.48 14.60 -14.00
C GLN A 574 6.80 14.18 -12.55
N SER A 575 7.73 13.23 -12.36
CA SER A 575 8.14 12.80 -11.03
C SER A 575 8.94 13.89 -10.32
N TYR A 576 8.85 13.93 -8.99
CA TYR A 576 9.59 14.90 -8.18
C TYR A 576 9.87 14.34 -6.77
N SER A 577 10.90 14.89 -6.12
CA SER A 577 11.20 14.66 -4.71
C SER A 577 11.50 15.99 -4.04
N LYS A 578 10.82 16.27 -2.92
CA LYS A 578 11.07 17.46 -2.09
C LYS A 578 12.24 17.27 -1.11
N TYR A 579 12.72 16.04 -0.91
CA TYR A 579 13.81 15.72 0.01
C TYR A 579 15.21 16.03 -0.53
N MET A 580 15.34 16.54 -1.76
CA MET A 580 16.63 16.83 -2.38
C MET A 580 17.51 17.72 -1.49
N ARG A 581 16.95 18.82 -0.97
CA ARG A 581 17.70 19.77 -0.12
C ARG A 581 18.20 19.16 1.19
N THR A 582 17.41 18.27 1.79
CA THR A 582 17.78 17.61 3.04
C THR A 582 18.88 16.57 2.81
N LEU A 583 18.81 15.87 1.68
CA LEU A 583 19.80 14.86 1.29
C LEU A 583 21.09 15.44 0.72
N ASP A 584 21.10 16.70 0.28
CA ASP A 584 22.31 17.33 -0.26
C ASP A 584 23.44 17.30 0.78
N THR A 585 23.16 17.49 2.08
CA THR A 585 24.17 17.35 3.15
C THR A 585 24.78 15.95 3.21
N TYR A 586 23.94 14.91 3.13
CA TYR A 586 24.42 13.52 3.11
C TYR A 586 25.26 13.22 1.86
N TYR A 587 24.85 13.74 0.70
CA TYR A 587 25.58 13.56 -0.55
C TYR A 587 26.88 14.37 -0.59
N GLU A 588 26.94 15.55 0.02
CA GLU A 588 28.18 16.34 0.12
C GLU A 588 29.25 15.61 0.94
N GLU A 589 28.85 14.94 2.03
CA GLU A 589 29.75 14.14 2.85
C GLU A 589 30.21 12.85 2.14
N SER A 590 29.29 12.18 1.44
CA SER A 590 29.57 10.89 0.80
C SER A 590 30.24 11.03 -0.58
N ASN A 591 29.67 11.87 -1.45
CA ASN A 591 30.04 12.04 -2.86
C ASN A 591 29.63 13.43 -3.41
N PRO A 592 30.47 14.47 -3.25
CA PRO A 592 30.10 15.86 -3.57
C PRO A 592 29.80 16.11 -5.04
N GLU A 593 30.36 15.32 -5.96
CA GLU A 593 30.13 15.46 -7.41
C GLU A 593 28.70 15.06 -7.83
N PHE A 594 28.03 14.19 -7.07
CA PHE A 594 26.76 13.58 -7.48
C PHE A 594 25.64 14.60 -7.70
N THR A 595 25.54 15.60 -6.82
CA THR A 595 24.49 16.64 -6.90
C THR A 595 24.59 17.43 -8.21
N HIS A 596 25.81 17.74 -8.66
CA HIS A 596 26.05 18.43 -9.93
C HIS A 596 25.72 17.53 -11.13
N LEU A 597 26.18 16.27 -11.11
CA LEU A 597 25.92 15.29 -12.17
C LEU A 597 24.42 15.05 -12.36
N ARG A 598 23.66 14.91 -11.27
CA ARG A 598 22.20 14.75 -11.29
C ARG A 598 21.51 15.96 -11.93
N ALA A 599 21.88 17.17 -11.52
CA ALA A 599 21.30 18.40 -12.06
C ALA A 599 21.52 18.52 -13.57
N LYS A 600 22.73 18.16 -14.02
CA LYS A 600 23.10 18.13 -15.43
C LYS A 600 22.33 17.10 -16.24
N ALA A 601 22.25 15.86 -15.75
CA ALA A 601 21.49 14.80 -16.41
C ALA A 601 20.00 15.15 -16.53
N LYS A 602 19.43 15.80 -15.51
CA LYS A 602 18.05 16.29 -15.57
C LYS A 602 17.86 17.38 -16.64
N LYS A 603 18.83 18.28 -16.79
CA LYS A 603 18.84 19.30 -17.84
C LYS A 603 18.87 18.67 -19.24
N VAL A 604 19.76 17.69 -19.46
CA VAL A 604 19.87 16.95 -20.74
C VAL A 604 18.55 16.25 -21.10
N LEU A 605 17.88 15.62 -20.13
CA LEU A 605 16.58 14.98 -20.36
C LEU A 605 15.45 15.97 -20.66
N GLN A 606 15.51 17.19 -20.11
CA GLN A 606 14.53 18.24 -20.41
C GLN A 606 14.76 18.82 -21.82
N GLU A 607 16.01 19.11 -22.16
CA GLU A 607 16.37 19.63 -23.49
C GLU A 607 16.05 18.62 -24.60
N GLU A 608 16.19 17.33 -24.34
CA GLU A 608 15.78 16.31 -25.30
C GLU A 608 14.28 16.29 -25.58
N ASP A 609 13.42 16.54 -24.58
CA ASP A 609 11.96 16.59 -24.79
C ASP A 609 11.60 17.78 -25.69
N ASP A 610 12.17 18.95 -25.41
CA ASP A 610 12.00 20.17 -26.22
C ASP A 610 12.49 19.94 -27.67
N LEU A 611 13.65 19.30 -27.84
CA LEU A 611 14.21 18.98 -29.15
C LEU A 611 13.42 17.89 -29.88
N ALA A 612 12.85 16.91 -29.16
CA ALA A 612 12.07 15.84 -29.77
C ALA A 612 10.80 16.36 -30.46
N GLU A 613 10.16 17.39 -29.92
CA GLU A 613 9.05 18.09 -30.58
C GLU A 613 9.50 18.75 -31.89
N ILE A 614 10.63 19.45 -31.87
CA ILE A 614 11.21 20.10 -33.06
C ILE A 614 11.59 19.07 -34.12
N VAL A 615 12.20 17.96 -33.73
CA VAL A 615 12.59 16.86 -34.63
C VAL A 615 11.38 16.25 -35.33
N GLN A 616 10.24 16.13 -34.63
CA GLN A 616 9.01 15.61 -35.23
C GLN A 616 8.44 16.56 -36.30
N LEU A 617 8.67 17.87 -36.17
CA LEU A 617 8.17 18.88 -37.09
C LEU A 617 9.09 19.11 -38.31
N VAL A 618 10.40 19.25 -38.07
CA VAL A 618 11.37 19.72 -39.08
C VAL A 618 12.31 18.60 -39.56
N GLY A 619 12.46 17.53 -38.78
CA GLY A 619 13.38 16.44 -39.03
C GLY A 619 14.76 16.64 -38.40
N LYS A 620 15.44 15.52 -38.11
CA LYS A 620 16.74 15.48 -37.38
C LYS A 620 17.91 16.13 -38.12
N SER A 621 17.83 16.24 -39.46
CA SER A 621 18.92 16.78 -40.28
C SER A 621 19.19 18.26 -40.05
N SER A 622 18.16 19.01 -39.63
CA SER A 622 18.19 20.48 -39.53
C SER A 622 18.69 21.00 -38.18
N LEU A 623 19.07 20.10 -37.27
CA LEU A 623 19.57 20.44 -35.94
C LEU A 623 21.06 20.80 -35.95
N ASN A 624 21.46 21.60 -34.96
CA ASN A 624 22.86 21.87 -34.69
C ASN A 624 23.58 20.61 -34.18
N GLU A 625 24.90 20.57 -34.30
CA GLU A 625 25.70 19.42 -33.83
C GLU A 625 25.59 19.22 -32.32
N GLU A 626 25.50 20.30 -31.53
CA GLU A 626 25.28 20.22 -30.07
C GLU A 626 23.94 19.55 -29.73
N ASP A 627 22.85 19.96 -30.40
CA ASP A 627 21.52 19.38 -30.22
C ASP A 627 21.51 17.89 -30.58
N LYS A 628 22.23 17.50 -31.65
CA LYS A 628 22.38 16.08 -32.03
C LYS A 628 23.09 15.28 -30.95
N ILE A 629 24.11 15.83 -30.29
CA ILE A 629 24.80 15.19 -29.16
C ILE A 629 23.82 15.04 -27.99
N THR A 630 23.08 16.10 -27.63
CA THR A 630 22.09 16.06 -26.55
C THR A 630 21.06 14.96 -26.77
N LEU A 631 20.52 14.82 -27.99
CA LEU A 631 19.56 13.75 -28.33
C LEU A 631 20.14 12.33 -28.15
N GLU A 632 21.39 12.11 -28.56
CA GLU A 632 22.01 10.78 -28.50
C GLU A 632 22.46 10.42 -27.09
N VAL A 633 22.99 11.38 -26.33
CA VAL A 633 23.30 11.18 -24.90
C VAL A 633 22.03 10.98 -24.09
N ALA A 634 20.96 11.72 -24.36
CA ALA A 634 19.68 11.50 -23.70
C ALA A 634 19.11 10.11 -24.02
N LYS A 635 19.26 9.63 -25.27
CA LYS A 635 18.89 8.25 -25.62
C LYS A 635 19.71 7.23 -24.83
N MET A 636 21.02 7.42 -24.70
CA MET A 636 21.89 6.58 -23.88
C MET A 636 21.44 6.58 -22.41
N LEU A 637 21.11 7.74 -21.84
CA LEU A 637 20.57 7.83 -20.48
C LEU A 637 19.26 7.03 -20.34
N LYS A 638 18.36 7.06 -21.33
CA LYS A 638 17.09 6.31 -21.29
C LYS A 638 17.30 4.80 -21.36
N ASP A 639 18.12 4.33 -22.29
CA ASP A 639 18.27 2.90 -22.60
C ASP A 639 19.27 2.19 -21.67
N ASP A 640 20.29 2.91 -21.20
CA ASP A 640 21.38 2.33 -20.40
C ASP A 640 21.40 2.75 -18.94
N PHE A 641 20.89 3.93 -18.57
CA PHE A 641 20.87 4.40 -17.16
C PHE A 641 19.50 4.23 -16.49
N LEU A 642 18.43 4.74 -17.12
CA LEU A 642 17.08 4.75 -16.56
C LEU A 642 16.39 3.39 -16.66
N GLN A 643 16.68 2.65 -17.73
CA GLN A 643 16.15 1.30 -17.89
C GLN A 643 16.91 0.32 -17.00
N GLN A 644 16.17 -0.47 -16.23
CA GLN A 644 16.71 -1.45 -15.30
C GLN A 644 15.87 -2.73 -15.33
N ASN A 645 16.53 -3.89 -15.39
CA ASN A 645 15.85 -5.19 -15.40
C ASN A 645 15.86 -5.84 -14.01
N SER A 646 14.72 -5.81 -13.33
CA SER A 646 14.53 -6.38 -11.98
C SER A 646 14.70 -7.90 -11.89
N TYR A 647 14.70 -8.63 -13.01
CA TYR A 647 14.88 -10.09 -13.04
C TYR A 647 16.34 -10.51 -13.32
N SER A 648 17.19 -9.57 -13.72
CA SER A 648 18.60 -9.85 -14.03
C SER A 648 19.45 -9.94 -12.78
N GLN A 649 20.43 -10.84 -12.73
CA GLN A 649 21.31 -10.97 -11.56
C GLN A 649 22.21 -9.73 -11.34
N TYR A 650 22.68 -9.08 -12.41
CA TYR A 650 23.58 -7.92 -12.34
C TYR A 650 22.84 -6.57 -12.19
N ASP A 651 21.55 -6.52 -12.54
CA ASP A 651 20.76 -5.27 -12.66
C ASP A 651 19.53 -5.26 -11.75
N ALA A 652 19.19 -6.35 -11.07
CA ALA A 652 18.06 -6.34 -10.15
C ALA A 652 18.29 -5.39 -8.97
N TYR A 653 19.55 -5.30 -8.50
CA TYR A 653 20.01 -4.38 -7.48
C TYR A 653 21.21 -3.59 -7.99
N CYS A 654 21.10 -2.27 -8.03
CA CYS A 654 22.22 -1.39 -8.36
C CYS A 654 22.66 -0.64 -7.11
N PRO A 655 23.88 -0.91 -6.57
CA PRO A 655 24.43 -0.13 -5.48
C PRO A 655 24.60 1.35 -5.85
N PHE A 656 24.65 2.20 -4.84
CA PHE A 656 24.74 3.64 -5.04
C PHE A 656 26.06 4.07 -5.72
N PHE A 657 27.20 3.48 -5.35
CA PHE A 657 28.50 3.76 -5.97
C PHE A 657 28.52 3.43 -7.48
N LYS A 658 27.87 2.32 -7.89
CA LYS A 658 27.73 1.94 -9.31
C LYS A 658 26.88 2.97 -10.05
N THR A 659 25.79 3.42 -9.42
CA THR A 659 24.90 4.46 -9.98
C THR A 659 25.64 5.77 -10.22
N ILE A 660 26.45 6.22 -9.25
CA ILE A 660 27.27 7.45 -9.39
C ILE A 660 28.32 7.27 -10.49
N GLY A 661 29.06 6.16 -10.50
CA GLY A 661 30.10 5.89 -11.51
C GLY A 661 29.55 5.88 -12.94
N MET A 662 28.40 5.24 -13.15
CA MET A 662 27.73 5.23 -14.45
C MET A 662 27.32 6.64 -14.89
N LEU A 663 26.72 7.41 -13.98
CA LEU A 663 26.28 8.78 -14.28
C LEU A 663 27.48 9.70 -14.57
N LYS A 664 28.58 9.56 -13.82
CA LYS A 664 29.82 10.30 -14.02
C LYS A 664 30.38 10.06 -15.41
N ASN A 665 30.49 8.81 -15.85
CA ASN A 665 31.03 8.47 -17.17
C ASN A 665 30.16 9.00 -18.31
N MET A 666 28.84 8.88 -18.21
CA MET A 666 27.92 9.43 -19.22
C MET A 666 27.98 10.96 -19.31
N MET A 667 28.04 11.66 -18.18
CA MET A 667 28.14 13.13 -18.16
C MET A 667 29.51 13.61 -18.63
N THR A 668 30.58 12.88 -18.32
CA THR A 668 31.94 13.18 -18.82
C THR A 668 31.99 13.06 -20.34
N PHE A 669 31.38 12.01 -20.91
CA PHE A 669 31.26 11.85 -22.36
C PHE A 669 30.50 13.02 -23.00
N TYR A 670 29.39 13.44 -22.40
CA TYR A 670 28.61 14.59 -22.88
C TYR A 670 29.43 15.89 -22.88
N ASP A 671 30.16 16.15 -21.80
CA ASP A 671 31.00 17.34 -21.69
C ASP A 671 32.15 17.36 -22.67
N ALA A 672 32.86 16.23 -22.79
CA ALA A 672 33.96 16.10 -23.73
C ALA A 672 33.47 16.23 -25.18
N ALA A 673 32.28 15.69 -25.50
CA ALA A 673 31.68 15.82 -26.82
C ALA A 673 31.28 17.26 -27.16
N ILE A 674 30.66 17.99 -26.22
CA ILE A 674 30.31 19.40 -26.42
C ILE A 674 31.57 20.25 -26.57
N LEU A 675 32.56 20.05 -25.69
CA LEU A 675 33.80 20.81 -25.68
C LEU A 675 34.58 20.60 -26.99
N ALA A 676 34.64 19.36 -27.50
CA ALA A 676 35.27 19.06 -28.79
C ALA A 676 34.58 19.77 -29.97
N VAL A 677 33.24 19.87 -29.97
CA VAL A 677 32.49 20.58 -31.02
C VAL A 677 32.66 22.09 -30.91
N GLN A 678 32.76 22.63 -29.70
CA GLN A 678 32.92 24.06 -29.45
C GLN A 678 34.34 24.54 -29.77
N ASN A 679 35.36 23.80 -29.34
CA ASN A 679 36.77 24.13 -29.60
C ASN A 679 37.09 24.16 -31.09
N THR A 680 36.40 23.33 -31.89
CA THR A 680 36.62 23.23 -33.34
C THR A 680 35.60 24.01 -34.16
N ALA A 681 34.81 24.88 -33.52
CA ALA A 681 33.78 25.67 -34.19
C ALA A 681 34.35 26.71 -35.19
N GLU A 682 35.56 27.23 -34.93
CA GLU A 682 36.23 28.22 -35.78
C GLU A 682 37.17 27.60 -36.83
N ASN A 683 37.51 26.31 -36.70
CA ASN A 683 38.42 25.60 -37.61
C ASN A 683 37.70 25.18 -38.91
N GLU A 684 38.44 25.09 -40.03
CA GLU A 684 37.87 24.61 -41.31
C GLU A 684 37.41 23.15 -41.23
N ALA A 685 38.16 22.32 -40.50
CA ALA A 685 37.74 20.97 -40.14
C ALA A 685 37.00 21.02 -38.80
N ARG A 686 35.66 20.99 -38.87
CA ARG A 686 34.80 20.98 -37.68
C ARG A 686 34.51 19.55 -37.24
N VAL A 687 34.65 19.27 -35.95
CA VAL A 687 34.20 18.00 -35.38
C VAL A 687 32.67 17.94 -35.44
N THR A 688 32.16 16.95 -36.17
CA THR A 688 30.73 16.66 -36.24
C THR A 688 30.39 15.45 -35.39
N TRP A 689 29.12 15.31 -34.99
CA TRP A 689 28.65 14.12 -34.30
C TRP A 689 28.91 12.85 -35.11
N GLY A 690 28.84 12.93 -36.44
CA GLY A 690 29.15 11.80 -37.33
C GLY A 690 30.55 11.25 -37.13
N LEU A 691 31.55 12.12 -36.96
CA LEU A 691 32.94 11.75 -36.70
C LEU A 691 33.10 11.15 -35.30
N ILE A 692 32.55 11.82 -34.28
CA ILE A 692 32.58 11.34 -32.89
C ILE A 692 31.98 9.93 -32.81
N ARG A 693 30.83 9.69 -33.46
CA ARG A 693 30.17 8.38 -33.44
C ARG A 693 31.03 7.25 -34.02
N ILE A 694 31.84 7.55 -35.04
CA ILE A 694 32.72 6.54 -35.67
C ILE A 694 33.95 6.30 -34.79
N LYS A 695 34.60 7.36 -34.34
CA LYS A 695 35.86 7.26 -33.57
C LYS A 695 35.63 6.79 -32.14
N ALA A 696 34.59 7.27 -31.48
CA ALA A 696 34.21 6.87 -30.13
C ALA A 696 33.26 5.66 -30.10
N ALA A 697 33.14 4.88 -31.19
CA ALA A 697 32.25 3.72 -31.25
C ALA A 697 32.56 2.68 -30.15
N HIS A 698 33.84 2.47 -29.84
CA HIS A 698 34.27 1.59 -28.75
C HIS A 698 33.81 2.12 -27.38
N ILE A 699 34.02 3.42 -27.12
CA ILE A 699 33.61 4.07 -25.88
C ILE A 699 32.09 4.04 -25.71
N LEU A 700 31.32 4.27 -26.77
CA LEU A 700 29.85 4.15 -26.75
C LEU A 700 29.41 2.73 -26.37
N TYR A 701 30.10 1.71 -26.87
CA TYR A 701 29.83 0.32 -26.49
C TYR A 701 30.19 0.04 -25.01
N GLU A 702 31.32 0.52 -24.54
CA GLU A 702 31.71 0.40 -23.12
C GLU A 702 30.72 1.12 -22.20
N LEU A 703 30.25 2.31 -22.57
CA LEU A 703 29.24 3.06 -21.82
C LEU A 703 27.92 2.27 -21.71
N SER A 704 27.45 1.67 -22.82
CA SER A 704 26.23 0.85 -22.80
C SER A 704 26.39 -0.46 -22.01
N THR A 705 27.62 -0.98 -21.91
CA THR A 705 27.88 -2.24 -21.21
C THR A 705 28.15 -2.09 -19.71
N MET A 706 28.32 -0.86 -19.21
CA MET A 706 28.50 -0.57 -17.78
C MET A 706 27.43 -1.22 -16.88
N LYS A 707 26.19 -1.34 -17.37
CA LYS A 707 25.09 -1.96 -16.62
C LYS A 707 25.33 -3.43 -16.31
N PHE A 708 26.05 -4.17 -17.16
CA PHE A 708 26.30 -5.60 -17.03
C PHE A 708 27.35 -5.96 -15.97
N ILE A 709 28.03 -4.97 -15.40
CA ILE A 709 29.05 -5.20 -14.37
C ILE A 709 28.36 -5.70 -13.09
N ASP A 710 28.69 -6.92 -12.66
CA ASP A 710 28.12 -7.53 -11.47
C ASP A 710 28.54 -6.78 -10.19
N PRO A 711 27.59 -6.34 -9.35
CA PRO A 711 27.90 -5.72 -8.05
C PRO A 711 28.68 -6.64 -7.10
N LYS A 712 28.56 -7.95 -7.26
CA LYS A 712 29.21 -8.97 -6.41
C LYS A 712 30.73 -9.04 -6.57
N LEU A 713 31.29 -8.43 -7.61
CA LEU A 713 32.75 -8.39 -7.84
C LEU A 713 33.51 -7.55 -6.81
N GLY A 714 32.78 -6.76 -5.99
CA GLY A 714 33.33 -5.87 -4.98
C GLY A 714 33.33 -4.40 -5.43
N GLU A 715 33.29 -3.48 -4.48
CA GLU A 715 33.22 -2.04 -4.77
C GLU A 715 34.48 -1.53 -5.48
N ALA A 716 35.67 -1.93 -5.00
CA ALA A 716 36.95 -1.44 -5.52
C ALA A 716 37.19 -1.82 -6.99
N THR A 717 36.86 -3.05 -7.38
CA THR A 717 37.01 -3.55 -8.75
C THR A 717 36.03 -2.88 -9.71
N VAL A 718 34.79 -2.65 -9.27
CA VAL A 718 33.78 -1.92 -10.05
C VAL A 718 34.23 -0.47 -10.27
N LEU A 719 34.68 0.22 -9.22
CA LEU A 719 35.17 1.60 -9.33
C LEU A 719 36.43 1.71 -10.19
N GLU A 720 37.37 0.76 -10.08
CA GLU A 720 38.57 0.75 -10.93
C GLU A 720 38.22 0.61 -12.42
N SER A 721 37.26 -0.25 -12.75
CA SER A 721 36.74 -0.39 -14.12
C SER A 721 36.10 0.90 -14.63
N MET A 722 35.26 1.54 -13.80
CA MET A 722 34.60 2.80 -14.16
C MET A 722 35.59 3.96 -14.34
N ASN A 723 36.63 4.03 -13.50
CA ASN A 723 37.68 5.05 -13.60
C ASN A 723 38.56 4.84 -14.84
N LYS A 724 38.90 3.59 -15.19
CA LYS A 724 39.60 3.29 -16.46
C LYS A 724 38.79 3.77 -17.66
N LEU A 725 37.48 3.52 -17.67
CA LEU A 725 36.60 4.01 -18.73
C LEU A 725 36.57 5.55 -18.77
N HIS A 726 36.53 6.21 -17.61
CA HIS A 726 36.59 7.68 -17.50
C HIS A 726 37.86 8.24 -18.17
N ASP A 727 39.02 7.66 -17.87
CA ASP A 727 40.30 8.08 -18.45
C ASP A 727 40.36 7.82 -19.95
N ASN A 728 39.84 6.67 -20.41
CA ASN A 728 39.74 6.32 -21.83
C ASN A 728 38.85 7.31 -22.60
N ILE A 729 37.74 7.77 -22.01
CA ILE A 729 36.88 8.79 -22.63
C ILE A 729 37.71 10.07 -22.87
N LEU A 730 38.40 10.55 -21.85
CA LEU A 730 39.19 11.78 -21.95
C LEU A 730 40.35 11.64 -22.95
N SER A 731 41.03 10.49 -23.00
CA SER A 731 42.12 10.27 -23.96
C SER A 731 41.59 10.21 -25.39
N THR A 732 40.48 9.52 -25.65
CA THR A 732 39.89 9.44 -27.00
C THR A 732 39.43 10.81 -27.50
N PHE A 733 38.83 11.66 -26.65
CA PHE A 733 38.44 13.00 -27.09
C PHE A 733 39.64 13.91 -27.36
N ARG A 734 40.72 13.81 -26.58
CA ARG A 734 41.99 14.51 -26.90
C ARG A 734 42.56 14.05 -28.24
N GLU A 735 42.57 12.76 -28.51
CA GLU A 735 43.01 12.22 -29.81
C GLU A 735 42.13 12.69 -30.98
N ILE A 736 40.83 12.86 -30.75
CA ILE A 736 39.92 13.41 -31.76
C ILE A 736 40.26 14.88 -32.02
N GLU A 737 40.48 15.69 -30.98
CA GLU A 737 40.82 17.12 -31.07
C GLU A 737 42.21 17.38 -31.70
N ASP A 738 43.21 16.55 -31.38
CA ASP A 738 44.58 16.74 -31.89
C ASP A 738 44.71 16.36 -33.38
N ASN A 739 43.89 15.43 -33.87
CA ASN A 739 43.97 14.90 -35.24
C ASN A 739 42.84 15.43 -36.15
N VAL A 740 42.17 16.52 -35.79
CA VAL A 740 41.01 17.03 -36.55
C VAL A 740 41.38 17.41 -37.98
N GLU A 741 42.58 17.92 -38.21
CA GLU A 741 43.05 18.29 -39.57
C GLU A 741 43.31 17.08 -40.47
N ASP A 742 43.54 15.90 -39.90
CA ASP A 742 43.79 14.65 -40.62
C ASP A 742 42.48 13.93 -41.03
N TYR A 743 41.32 14.38 -40.53
CA TYR A 743 40.01 13.77 -40.72
C TYR A 743 39.06 14.64 -41.56
#